data_AF-A0A2N0S856-F1
#
_entry.id   AF-A0A2N0S856-F1
#
_cell.length_a   1.000
_cell.length_b   1.000
_cell.length_c   1.000
_cell.angle_alpha   90.00
_cell.angle_beta   90.00
_cell.angle_gamma   90.00
#
_symmetry.space_group_name_H-M   'P 1'
#
loop_
_entity.id
_entity.type
_entity.pdbx_description
1 polymer ?
#
loop_
_entity_poly.entity_id
_entity_poly.type
_entity_poly.pdbx_seq_one_letter_code
_entity_poly.pdbx_strand_id
1 'polypeptide(L)'
;MKASSKLILTILGYYLTSTQITSASIKIKKFSTSKITLHKPAPDVVPNSYILEFNGDQLKSQSESSSESFINSFVKSIENEGINYKVRETYSSQKVFNGVSIKLDDDKDINKIKKLKCVKNVWPVVKIQRTEAKFEEENNSTSQNFRNFVGLDESDNDVLDGSNIKVGILDTGIDHKHKALGGCFKGEGCKVQFGFDFVGDDFNGSNEPKPDDDPLDECVGHGTHAAGIIAGEDSTNNITGIAPKAILGAYRIFGCNGTTTNDIVIKAMEKAFDDGMNIINLSLVSGNNAWFGTPESLVAETLTQNGVFVVAPAGTSGDNGIFKVSSPSTAPGVISVASIDTDQVNSFFIQSSSDPNLKIKYLTQNGKPIKLVDSFSIVPTSNVTNSKNDACDAINEDLTGKVALVRRGGCDDTTKIDQIRFAGASAIVIYNDASGISTPQFNSEGISTPVGMISCEDGITLFNLIQKNNNLTVQFPNESVLINDPGTLKTSKFSSFGPTNELEIKPDIAAPGKDIKSIFPVSLGSIKTISGTSVSAPFITGALALYLQSQKESNPEIIRNVLQINTKPITFKNDIEGNKNSLIASTILKQGSGLISLSNALSSTIMTSPSKLALNDTDNFNGKKRCLTLTNIGKETTKFTFNHLPAQTINGYDGINLVPANSPITTNSFANVKFSKLSIRLRPGESQDINLSFTPPKEENEINNSLYSGYIVITDSTTKKRSYVSYMGMKGSLKSLPILDDQSGAPFIQSGKNDQKFTSPEEVLTVSMKDDDIVLLGARMAQGTKILTVDVIPAESDDDVEPPTETQPQETNLPTEAPVQPTETPKTPKEDKPIENPKESDKPTKTPKESDKPTKTPKESDKPTKTPKESDKPTKTPKESDKPTKTPKESDKPIETPIESDKPTETPIESDKPVETPKESDKPTETPIESDKPTETPKQPTETPVESDQPTDTPTPTPTPTPIESPQPSDDDDVVTVTSTIVTVITPASAAETPITKRSFRTFPVLYKRGNNKLRSRAFDNQATELLVPNSLGTISNIQFESRNDNSEKNQIKTIQFDGKVDKSDGTKNVELPDGRYRLFLAALRPFGDPKKKEDWETFTSSIIEIKRE
;
A
#
# COMPACT_ATOMS: atom_id res chain seq x y z
N MET A 1 -50.90 1.37 1.59
CA MET A 1 -50.55 1.38 0.14
C MET A 1 -50.00 2.74 -0.26
N LYS A 2 -48.66 2.92 -0.34
CA LYS A 2 -47.99 4.06 -1.03
C LYS A 2 -46.45 3.89 -1.07
N ALA A 3 -45.96 2.72 -1.49
CA ALA A 3 -44.53 2.38 -1.46
C ALA A 3 -44.12 1.41 -2.59
N SER A 4 -44.57 1.64 -3.82
CA SER A 4 -44.43 0.67 -4.93
C SER A 4 -44.13 1.32 -6.29
N SER A 5 -43.71 2.58 -6.31
CA SER A 5 -43.64 3.40 -7.54
C SER A 5 -42.25 3.97 -7.85
N LYS A 6 -41.21 3.60 -7.08
CA LYS A 6 -39.82 4.04 -7.29
C LYS A 6 -38.92 3.00 -7.98
N LEU A 7 -39.30 1.72 -8.02
CA LEU A 7 -38.43 0.64 -8.51
C LEU A 7 -38.52 0.43 -10.04
N ILE A 8 -39.63 0.81 -10.67
CA ILE A 8 -39.90 0.52 -12.09
C ILE A 8 -39.13 1.47 -13.03
N LEU A 9 -38.77 2.69 -12.61
CA LEU A 9 -37.97 3.61 -13.43
C LEU A 9 -36.50 3.19 -13.59
N THR A 10 -35.97 2.35 -12.71
CA THR A 10 -34.55 1.95 -12.72
C THR A 10 -34.27 0.80 -13.69
N ILE A 11 -35.30 0.03 -14.10
CA ILE A 11 -35.14 -1.18 -14.91
C ILE A 11 -35.33 -0.91 -16.41
N LEU A 12 -36.02 0.18 -16.79
CA LEU A 12 -36.28 0.55 -18.18
C LEU A 12 -35.19 1.42 -18.84
N GLY A 13 -34.11 1.73 -18.12
CA GLY A 13 -33.00 2.56 -18.63
C GLY A 13 -31.94 1.80 -19.46
N TYR A 14 -32.05 0.48 -19.61
CA TYR A 14 -30.95 -0.37 -20.07
C TYR A 14 -31.01 -0.86 -21.53
N TYR A 15 -32.04 -0.47 -22.29
CA TYR A 15 -32.15 -0.77 -23.73
C TYR A 15 -32.73 0.41 -24.50
N LEU A 16 -31.87 1.13 -25.23
CA LEU A 16 -32.16 1.69 -26.55
C LEU A 16 -30.88 2.27 -27.16
N THR A 17 -30.53 1.83 -28.37
CA THR A 17 -29.40 2.37 -29.15
C THR A 17 -29.79 3.64 -29.90
N SER A 18 -28.80 4.32 -30.48
CA SER A 18 -28.94 5.64 -31.11
C SER A 18 -30.02 5.74 -32.19
N THR A 19 -30.94 6.69 -32.06
CA THR A 19 -31.43 7.51 -33.19
C THR A 19 -32.10 8.81 -32.72
N GLN A 20 -32.25 9.75 -33.65
CA GLN A 20 -32.72 11.14 -33.49
C GLN A 20 -33.88 11.36 -32.51
N ILE A 21 -33.76 12.38 -31.64
CA ILE A 21 -34.90 13.15 -31.13
C ILE A 21 -34.59 14.65 -31.27
N THR A 22 -35.58 15.40 -31.79
CA THR A 22 -35.52 16.85 -31.98
C THR A 22 -36.00 17.63 -30.76
N SER A 23 -35.63 18.91 -30.71
CA SER A 23 -36.04 19.96 -29.77
C SER A 23 -37.35 19.75 -28.98
N ALA A 24 -37.24 19.53 -27.67
CA ALA A 24 -38.35 19.68 -26.72
C ALA A 24 -37.85 20.32 -25.41
N SER A 25 -38.32 21.53 -25.08
CA SER A 25 -37.80 22.33 -23.96
C SER A 25 -38.33 21.86 -22.60
N ILE A 26 -37.57 21.01 -21.91
CA ILE A 26 -37.88 20.58 -20.53
C ILE A 26 -37.46 21.68 -19.54
N LYS A 27 -38.42 22.23 -18.78
CA LYS A 27 -38.14 23.17 -17.69
C LYS A 27 -37.46 22.46 -16.52
N ILE A 28 -36.15 22.67 -16.37
CA ILE A 28 -35.38 22.23 -15.21
C ILE A 28 -35.98 22.82 -13.93
N LYS A 29 -36.29 21.98 -12.94
CA LYS A 29 -36.64 22.45 -11.59
C LYS A 29 -35.37 22.96 -10.92
N LYS A 30 -35.39 24.18 -10.38
CA LYS A 30 -34.30 24.70 -9.53
C LYS A 30 -34.02 23.70 -8.40
N PHE A 31 -32.76 23.32 -8.23
CA PHE A 31 -32.32 22.54 -7.08
C PHE A 31 -32.48 23.36 -5.80
N SER A 32 -32.83 22.69 -4.71
CA SER A 32 -32.91 23.32 -3.39
C SER A 32 -31.51 23.47 -2.82
N THR A 33 -31.09 24.70 -2.51
CA THR A 33 -29.84 24.98 -1.84
C THR A 33 -29.89 24.48 -0.40
N SER A 34 -29.28 23.32 -0.15
CA SER A 34 -28.90 22.89 1.20
C SER A 34 -27.92 23.90 1.78
N LYS A 35 -28.09 24.25 3.07
CA LYS A 35 -27.21 25.20 3.75
C LYS A 35 -25.76 24.70 3.72
N ILE A 36 -24.88 25.43 3.04
CA ILE A 36 -23.44 25.21 3.15
C ILE A 36 -23.05 25.58 4.57
N THR A 37 -22.63 24.59 5.36
CA THR A 37 -22.02 24.88 6.66
C THR A 37 -20.59 25.29 6.39
N LEU A 38 -20.23 26.55 6.65
CA LEU A 38 -18.89 27.10 6.45
C LEU A 38 -17.87 26.44 7.40
N HIS A 39 -17.45 25.21 7.08
CA HIS A 39 -16.23 24.62 7.62
C HIS A 39 -15.04 25.37 7.01
N LYS A 40 -14.47 26.30 7.77
CA LYS A 40 -13.28 27.08 7.41
C LYS A 40 -12.09 26.13 7.19
N PRO A 41 -11.72 25.78 5.94
CA PRO A 41 -10.71 24.78 5.67
C PRO A 41 -9.37 25.49 5.47
N ALA A 42 -8.95 26.20 6.51
CA ALA A 42 -7.52 26.45 6.67
C ALA A 42 -6.82 25.08 6.66
N PRO A 43 -5.65 24.92 6.03
CA PRO A 43 -4.88 23.70 6.21
C PRO A 43 -4.60 23.54 7.71
N ASP A 44 -4.60 22.30 8.22
CA ASP A 44 -4.51 22.01 9.66
C ASP A 44 -3.07 22.16 10.19
N VAL A 45 -2.52 23.35 9.93
CA VAL A 45 -1.15 23.82 10.19
C VAL A 45 -1.07 24.33 11.63
N VAL A 46 0.04 24.05 12.30
CA VAL A 46 0.35 24.68 13.58
C VAL A 46 0.86 26.11 13.31
N PRO A 47 0.19 27.17 13.82
CA PRO A 47 0.54 28.56 13.47
C PRO A 47 2.01 28.91 13.72
N ASN A 48 2.57 29.70 12.80
CA ASN A 48 3.96 30.17 12.75
C ASN A 48 5.03 29.06 12.84
N SER A 49 4.67 27.79 12.64
CA SER A 49 5.54 26.64 12.93
C SER A 49 6.04 25.96 11.65
N TYR A 50 7.35 25.75 11.57
CA TYR A 50 8.06 25.38 10.35
C TYR A 50 9.14 24.33 10.58
N ILE A 51 9.22 23.35 9.67
CA ILE A 51 10.31 22.38 9.56
C ILE A 51 11.31 22.92 8.52
N LEU A 52 12.58 23.02 8.90
CA LEU A 52 13.69 23.44 8.05
C LEU A 52 14.61 22.25 7.79
N GLU A 53 15.02 22.03 6.53
CA GLU A 53 16.14 21.13 6.17
C GLU A 53 17.35 21.96 5.74
N PHE A 54 18.57 21.47 6.01
CA PHE A 54 19.82 22.16 5.70
C PHE A 54 20.66 21.48 4.60
N ASN A 55 21.41 22.28 3.85
CA ASN A 55 22.29 21.84 2.76
C ASN A 55 23.51 21.05 3.27
N GLY A 56 23.50 19.73 3.08
CA GLY A 56 24.48 18.81 3.67
C GLY A 56 25.94 18.97 3.21
N ASP A 57 26.22 19.54 2.03
CA ASP A 57 27.60 19.63 1.51
C ASP A 57 28.50 20.64 2.24
N GLN A 58 27.95 21.60 2.99
CA GLN A 58 28.77 22.50 3.82
C GLN A 58 29.37 21.81 5.08
N LEU A 59 28.85 20.64 5.47
CA LEU A 59 29.28 19.89 6.65
C LEU A 59 30.68 19.25 6.53
N LYS A 60 31.29 19.23 5.33
CA LYS A 60 32.57 18.53 5.05
C LYS A 60 33.84 19.35 5.35
N SER A 61 33.69 20.58 5.82
CA SER A 61 34.80 21.57 5.94
C SER A 61 35.31 21.81 7.36
N GLN A 62 34.66 21.25 8.38
CA GLN A 62 35.11 21.28 9.78
C GLN A 62 35.04 19.87 10.38
N SER A 63 35.70 19.70 11.53
CA SER A 63 35.95 18.41 12.19
C SER A 63 34.68 17.68 12.68
N GLU A 64 34.85 16.44 13.14
CA GLU A 64 33.81 15.51 13.64
C GLU A 64 33.10 15.95 14.95
N SER A 65 32.93 17.26 15.16
CA SER A 65 32.39 17.87 16.37
C SER A 65 30.88 18.12 16.28
N SER A 66 30.06 17.09 16.54
CA SER A 66 28.63 17.14 16.92
C SER A 66 27.64 17.92 16.03
N SER A 67 26.46 17.35 15.75
CA SER A 67 25.34 18.06 15.12
C SER A 67 24.87 19.27 15.93
N GLU A 68 25.01 19.24 17.26
CA GLU A 68 24.83 20.40 18.14
C GLU A 68 25.64 21.62 17.71
N SER A 69 26.89 21.47 17.25
CA SER A 69 27.72 22.63 16.89
C SER A 69 27.18 23.36 15.65
N PHE A 70 26.69 22.62 14.66
CA PHE A 70 26.06 23.18 13.47
C PHE A 70 24.71 23.80 13.80
N ILE A 71 23.86 23.12 14.60
CA ILE A 71 22.55 23.63 14.98
C ILE A 71 22.70 24.89 15.84
N ASN A 72 23.65 24.93 16.77
CA ASN A 72 24.01 26.14 17.53
C ASN A 72 24.61 27.26 16.65
N SER A 73 25.23 26.94 15.52
CA SER A 73 25.70 27.92 14.53
C SER A 73 24.53 28.47 13.69
N PHE A 74 23.56 27.64 13.35
CA PHE A 74 22.33 28.03 12.66
C PHE A 74 21.40 28.87 13.55
N VAL A 75 21.22 28.47 14.81
CA VAL A 75 20.59 29.23 15.91
C VAL A 75 21.16 30.66 15.96
N LYS A 76 22.49 30.79 16.05
CA LYS A 76 23.17 32.10 16.00
C LYS A 76 22.98 32.85 14.68
N SER A 77 22.84 32.14 13.57
CA SER A 77 22.58 32.76 12.26
C SER A 77 21.17 33.35 12.17
N ILE A 78 20.18 32.73 12.81
CA ILE A 78 18.82 33.28 12.97
C ILE A 78 18.83 34.46 13.97
N GLU A 79 19.52 34.33 15.10
CA GLU A 79 19.68 35.40 16.10
C GLU A 79 20.33 36.67 15.50
N ASN A 80 21.34 36.51 14.64
CA ASN A 80 22.01 37.61 13.93
C ASN A 80 21.09 38.38 12.97
N GLU A 81 20.04 37.73 12.44
CA GLU A 81 19.01 38.35 11.59
C GLU A 81 17.87 39.01 12.42
N GLY A 82 18.02 39.05 13.74
CA GLY A 82 17.07 39.65 14.68
C GLY A 82 15.73 38.92 14.77
N ILE A 83 15.72 37.61 14.51
CA ILE A 83 14.51 36.77 14.44
C ILE A 83 14.26 36.11 15.79
N ASN A 84 13.03 36.24 16.31
CA ASN A 84 12.61 35.57 17.54
C ASN A 84 11.86 34.27 17.24
N TYR A 85 12.23 33.19 17.94
CA TYR A 85 11.69 31.85 17.72
C TYR A 85 11.84 30.96 18.95
N LYS A 86 10.98 29.94 19.06
CA LYS A 86 11.10 28.79 19.97
C LYS A 86 11.41 27.54 19.16
N VAL A 87 12.48 26.81 19.51
CA VAL A 87 12.70 25.46 18.96
C VAL A 87 11.59 24.54 19.43
N ARG A 88 11.01 23.78 18.49
CA ARG A 88 10.05 22.70 18.76
C ARG A 88 10.76 21.35 18.82
N GLU A 89 11.47 21.01 17.75
CA GLU A 89 12.20 19.74 17.61
C GLU A 89 13.58 19.96 17.00
N THR A 90 14.55 19.16 17.41
CA THR A 90 15.95 19.20 16.93
C THR A 90 16.30 17.85 16.34
N TYR A 91 16.67 17.80 15.06
CA TYR A 91 17.05 16.54 14.38
C TYR A 91 18.58 16.44 14.32
N SER A 92 19.11 15.41 14.97
CA SER A 92 20.54 15.28 15.29
C SER A 92 21.25 14.21 14.46
N SER A 93 20.49 13.29 13.86
CA SER A 93 21.00 12.16 13.08
C SER A 93 21.11 12.52 11.61
N GLN A 94 22.25 13.11 11.23
CA GLN A 94 22.56 13.59 9.87
C GLN A 94 22.44 12.52 8.75
N LYS A 95 22.27 11.24 9.11
CA LYS A 95 21.98 10.13 8.18
C LYS A 95 20.51 10.05 7.76
N VAL A 96 19.61 10.59 8.57
CA VAL A 96 18.14 10.46 8.45
C VAL A 96 17.52 11.79 8.01
N PHE A 97 17.77 12.86 8.78
CA PHE A 97 17.31 14.21 8.48
C PHE A 97 18.22 15.24 9.14
N ASN A 98 18.56 16.31 8.43
CA ASN A 98 19.44 17.37 8.92
C ASN A 98 18.66 18.68 8.94
N GLY A 99 18.16 19.08 10.11
CA GLY A 99 17.13 20.11 10.20
C GLY A 99 16.74 20.53 11.61
N VAL A 100 15.70 21.35 11.70
CA VAL A 100 15.07 21.78 12.97
C VAL A 100 13.58 22.06 12.72
N SER A 101 12.72 21.82 13.70
CA SER A 101 11.36 22.39 13.76
C SER A 101 11.37 23.59 14.70
N ILE A 102 10.85 24.73 14.25
CA ILE A 102 10.77 25.97 15.01
C ILE A 102 9.35 26.54 14.98
N LYS A 103 9.03 27.38 15.95
CA LYS A 103 7.88 28.29 15.94
C LYS A 103 8.39 29.72 15.99
N LEU A 104 7.98 30.56 15.05
CA LEU A 104 8.32 31.98 14.99
C LEU A 104 7.34 32.82 15.82
N ASP A 105 7.82 33.94 16.36
CA ASP A 105 6.94 34.93 17.00
C ASP A 105 6.17 35.74 15.93
N ASP A 106 6.84 36.19 14.87
CA ASP A 106 6.22 36.74 13.65
C ASP A 106 6.47 35.79 12.45
N ASP A 107 5.39 35.35 11.80
CA ASP A 107 5.42 34.49 10.62
C ASP A 107 6.20 35.10 9.45
N LYS A 108 6.34 36.44 9.39
CA LYS A 108 7.13 37.16 8.36
C LYS A 108 8.59 36.74 8.29
N ASP A 109 9.19 36.40 9.43
CA ASP A 109 10.62 36.09 9.50
C ASP A 109 11.01 34.82 8.73
N ILE A 110 10.04 33.95 8.39
CA ILE A 110 10.29 32.78 7.54
C ILE A 110 10.85 33.17 6.17
N ASN A 111 10.55 34.38 5.67
CA ASN A 111 11.04 34.88 4.39
C ASN A 111 12.49 35.42 4.47
N LYS A 112 13.02 35.70 5.67
CA LYS A 112 14.47 35.84 5.89
C LYS A 112 15.13 34.45 5.87
N ILE A 113 14.57 33.49 6.61
CA ILE A 113 15.08 32.12 6.75
C ILE A 113 15.18 31.42 5.39
N LYS A 114 14.16 31.53 4.53
CA LYS A 114 14.17 30.99 3.15
C LYS A 114 15.29 31.56 2.26
N LYS A 115 15.84 32.73 2.58
CA LYS A 115 16.94 33.37 1.83
C LYS A 115 18.33 32.97 2.35
N LEU A 116 18.42 32.25 3.47
CA LEU A 116 19.68 31.75 4.02
C LEU A 116 20.23 30.59 3.19
N LYS A 117 21.45 30.72 2.65
CA LYS A 117 22.10 29.70 1.79
C LYS A 117 22.30 28.32 2.44
N CYS A 118 22.24 28.23 3.76
CA CYS A 118 22.30 26.97 4.49
C CYS A 118 20.96 26.20 4.50
N VAL A 119 19.83 26.88 4.29
CA VAL A 119 18.51 26.26 4.22
C VAL A 119 18.29 25.66 2.83
N LYS A 120 17.81 24.41 2.80
CA LYS A 120 17.52 23.61 1.61
C LYS A 120 16.02 23.57 1.31
N ASN A 121 15.21 23.37 2.35
CA ASN A 121 13.76 23.29 2.26
C ASN A 121 13.10 23.89 3.51
N VAL A 122 11.87 24.36 3.34
CA VAL A 122 10.99 24.87 4.40
C VAL A 122 9.59 24.31 4.18
N TRP A 123 9.05 23.60 5.17
CA TRP A 123 7.65 23.12 5.17
C TRP A 123 6.91 23.65 6.40
N PRO A 124 5.59 23.90 6.33
CA PRO A 124 4.80 24.12 7.52
C PRO A 124 4.74 22.85 8.39
N VAL A 125 4.61 23.02 9.71
CA VAL A 125 4.22 21.93 10.61
C VAL A 125 2.72 21.68 10.43
N VAL A 126 2.34 20.48 10.01
CA VAL A 126 0.93 20.08 9.80
C VAL A 126 0.52 19.00 10.80
N LYS A 127 -0.76 19.01 11.18
CA LYS A 127 -1.36 17.94 11.96
C LYS A 127 -1.59 16.70 11.09
N ILE A 128 -1.24 15.56 11.65
CA ILE A 128 -1.38 14.24 11.06
C ILE A 128 -2.48 13.49 11.82
N GLN A 129 -3.42 12.92 11.06
CA GLN A 129 -4.50 12.13 11.61
C GLN A 129 -4.02 10.72 11.97
N ARG A 130 -4.59 10.16 13.04
CA ARG A 130 -4.49 8.73 13.33
C ARG A 130 -5.24 7.96 12.25
N THR A 131 -4.75 6.78 11.85
CA THR A 131 -5.51 5.95 10.91
C THR A 131 -6.83 5.52 11.55
N GLU A 132 -7.95 5.61 10.81
CA GLU A 132 -9.24 5.12 11.31
C GLU A 132 -9.20 3.60 11.51
N ALA A 133 -9.31 3.16 12.77
CA ALA A 133 -9.62 1.79 13.13
C ALA A 133 -11.11 1.69 13.49
N LYS A 134 -11.83 0.77 12.86
CA LYS A 134 -13.24 0.49 13.15
C LYS A 134 -13.31 -0.62 14.17
N PHE A 135 -13.98 -0.37 15.30
CA PHE A 135 -14.29 -1.40 16.29
C PHE A 135 -15.45 -2.25 15.80
N GLU A 136 -15.22 -3.56 15.69
CA GLU A 136 -16.25 -4.52 15.26
C GLU A 136 -16.95 -5.16 16.47
N GLU A 137 -18.10 -5.81 16.24
CA GLU A 137 -18.75 -6.65 17.26
C GLU A 137 -17.83 -7.83 17.68
N GLU A 138 -18.01 -8.34 18.90
CA GLU A 138 -17.23 -9.47 19.40
C GLU A 138 -17.61 -10.77 18.69
N ASN A 139 -16.86 -11.08 17.62
CA ASN A 139 -16.87 -12.38 16.98
C ASN A 139 -16.24 -13.44 17.89
N ASN A 140 -16.94 -14.57 18.06
CA ASN A 140 -16.53 -15.73 18.84
C ASN A 140 -15.37 -16.56 18.20
N SER A 141 -14.42 -15.88 17.54
CA SER A 141 -13.19 -16.50 17.04
C SER A 141 -12.35 -17.01 18.22
N THR A 142 -12.07 -18.30 18.25
CA THR A 142 -11.45 -19.03 19.38
C THR A 142 -9.92 -19.15 19.31
N SER A 143 -9.30 -18.78 18.19
CA SER A 143 -7.84 -18.75 17.99
C SER A 143 -7.43 -17.76 16.90
N GLN A 144 -6.24 -17.17 17.03
CA GLN A 144 -5.66 -16.19 16.12
C GLN A 144 -4.13 -16.41 16.02
N ASN A 145 -3.74 -17.47 15.30
CA ASN A 145 -2.35 -17.69 14.92
C ASN A 145 -2.03 -16.90 13.63
N PHE A 146 -1.48 -15.69 13.79
CA PHE A 146 -1.24 -14.75 12.69
C PHE A 146 -0.23 -15.24 11.64
N ARG A 147 0.51 -16.33 11.94
CA ARG A 147 1.48 -16.98 11.04
C ARG A 147 0.81 -17.63 9.83
N ASN A 148 -0.38 -18.19 10.04
CA ASN A 148 -1.20 -18.80 8.99
C ASN A 148 -1.65 -17.75 7.96
N PHE A 149 -2.00 -16.56 8.45
CA PHE A 149 -2.49 -15.43 7.66
C PHE A 149 -1.44 -14.81 6.72
N VAL A 150 -0.14 -14.88 7.08
CA VAL A 150 0.96 -14.50 6.17
C VAL A 150 1.40 -15.64 5.25
N GLY A 151 0.78 -16.82 5.35
CA GLY A 151 1.16 -17.99 4.57
C GLY A 151 2.59 -18.46 4.86
N LEU A 152 2.90 -18.67 6.14
CA LEU A 152 4.09 -19.43 6.57
C LEU A 152 3.77 -20.93 6.57
N ASP A 153 4.69 -21.77 6.11
CA ASP A 153 4.51 -23.23 6.08
C ASP A 153 4.83 -23.81 7.47
N GLU A 154 4.13 -24.89 7.89
CA GLU A 154 4.24 -25.43 9.25
C GLU A 154 5.67 -25.85 9.62
N SER A 155 6.48 -26.30 8.65
CA SER A 155 7.88 -26.67 8.88
C SER A 155 8.82 -25.50 9.21
N ASP A 156 8.44 -24.27 8.85
CA ASP A 156 9.21 -23.06 9.17
C ASP A 156 8.79 -22.47 10.55
N ASN A 157 7.67 -22.92 11.14
CA ASN A 157 7.14 -22.37 12.39
C ASN A 157 8.12 -22.51 13.57
N ASP A 158 8.78 -23.65 13.70
CA ASP A 158 9.68 -23.95 14.82
C ASP A 158 11.13 -23.43 14.59
N VAL A 159 11.39 -22.83 13.42
CA VAL A 159 12.74 -22.41 12.99
C VAL A 159 12.87 -20.89 12.88
N LEU A 160 11.79 -20.20 12.49
CA LEU A 160 11.71 -18.74 12.46
C LEU A 160 10.73 -18.29 13.56
N ASP A 161 11.06 -17.24 14.29
CA ASP A 161 10.29 -16.73 15.44
C ASP A 161 10.44 -15.21 15.66
N GLY A 162 11.29 -14.50 14.90
CA GLY A 162 11.63 -13.09 15.07
C GLY A 162 12.90 -12.81 15.89
N SER A 163 13.53 -13.83 16.47
CA SER A 163 14.67 -13.69 17.37
C SER A 163 15.81 -12.85 16.78
N ASN A 164 16.29 -11.89 17.57
CA ASN A 164 17.33 -10.90 17.25
C ASN A 164 16.92 -9.79 16.24
N ILE A 165 15.67 -9.75 15.78
CA ILE A 165 15.18 -8.64 14.94
C ILE A 165 14.51 -7.58 15.81
N LYS A 166 14.87 -6.31 15.60
CA LYS A 166 14.26 -5.14 16.24
C LYS A 166 13.17 -4.52 15.38
N VAL A 167 11.99 -4.31 15.96
CA VAL A 167 10.82 -3.70 15.30
C VAL A 167 10.34 -2.49 16.08
N GLY A 168 10.39 -1.31 15.46
CA GLY A 168 9.81 -0.09 15.99
C GLY A 168 8.35 0.06 15.58
N ILE A 169 7.49 0.45 16.52
CA ILE A 169 6.06 0.72 16.32
C ILE A 169 5.83 2.19 16.64
N LEU A 170 5.48 2.99 15.63
CA LEU A 170 5.20 4.42 15.72
C LEU A 170 3.67 4.60 15.69
N ASP A 171 3.09 4.82 16.87
CA ASP A 171 1.65 4.63 17.11
C ASP A 171 1.19 5.37 18.39
N THR A 172 0.08 4.95 18.98
CA THR A 172 -0.52 5.48 20.23
C THR A 172 0.22 5.08 21.52
N GLY A 173 1.30 4.31 21.40
CA GLY A 173 2.02 3.67 22.50
C GLY A 173 1.76 2.17 22.58
N ILE A 174 2.26 1.51 23.63
CA ILE A 174 2.08 0.07 23.86
C ILE A 174 1.84 -0.18 25.36
N ASP A 175 0.82 -0.97 25.69
CA ASP A 175 0.69 -1.59 27.02
C ASP A 175 1.75 -2.69 27.18
N HIS A 176 2.95 -2.28 27.59
CA HIS A 176 4.06 -3.20 27.89
C HIS A 176 3.82 -4.03 29.16
N LYS A 177 2.85 -3.65 30.02
CA LYS A 177 2.40 -4.41 31.18
C LYS A 177 1.55 -5.61 30.77
N HIS A 178 1.03 -5.63 29.54
CA HIS A 178 0.26 -6.75 29.00
C HIS A 178 1.13 -8.02 28.93
N LYS A 179 0.66 -9.11 29.54
CA LYS A 179 1.44 -10.37 29.70
C LYS A 179 1.92 -10.95 28.37
N ALA A 180 1.15 -10.81 27.30
CA ALA A 180 1.52 -11.29 25.96
C ALA A 180 2.74 -10.58 25.34
N LEU A 181 3.12 -9.43 25.90
CA LEU A 181 4.31 -8.64 25.57
C LEU A 181 5.40 -8.74 26.65
N GLY A 182 5.31 -9.75 27.53
CA GLY A 182 6.28 -10.03 28.60
C GLY A 182 5.99 -9.30 29.91
N GLY A 183 5.12 -8.29 29.93
CA GLY A 183 4.72 -7.58 31.16
C GLY A 183 5.79 -6.66 31.75
N CYS A 184 6.78 -6.21 30.96
CA CYS A 184 7.82 -5.29 31.40
C CYS A 184 8.45 -4.50 30.24
N PHE A 185 9.15 -3.41 30.61
CA PHE A 185 9.73 -2.43 29.70
C PHE A 185 11.16 -2.05 30.10
N LYS A 186 12.05 -1.81 29.12
CA LYS A 186 13.46 -1.39 29.29
C LYS A 186 14.34 -2.27 30.23
N GLY A 187 13.87 -3.46 30.60
CA GLY A 187 14.59 -4.42 31.45
C GLY A 187 15.21 -5.60 30.66
N GLU A 188 16.16 -6.29 31.29
CA GLU A 188 16.74 -7.53 30.74
C GLU A 188 15.65 -8.60 30.60
N GLY A 189 15.54 -9.20 29.42
CA GLY A 189 14.51 -10.20 29.09
C GLY A 189 13.12 -9.64 28.73
N CYS A 190 12.88 -8.33 28.85
CA CYS A 190 11.62 -7.73 28.38
C CYS A 190 11.49 -7.81 26.85
N LYS A 191 10.26 -7.91 26.32
CA LYS A 191 10.01 -7.89 24.87
C LYS A 191 10.03 -6.46 24.32
N VAL A 192 9.48 -5.50 25.06
CA VAL A 192 9.57 -4.07 24.76
C VAL A 192 10.84 -3.51 25.42
N GLN A 193 11.91 -3.36 24.64
CA GLN A 193 13.23 -2.94 25.15
C GLN A 193 13.57 -1.49 24.83
N PHE A 194 12.94 -0.92 23.81
CA PHE A 194 13.16 0.44 23.33
C PHE A 194 11.85 1.22 23.36
N GLY A 195 11.93 2.55 23.39
CA GLY A 195 10.75 3.39 23.33
C GLY A 195 10.84 4.70 24.10
N PHE A 196 9.89 5.59 23.80
CA PHE A 196 9.79 6.95 24.32
C PHE A 196 8.39 7.52 24.01
N ASP A 197 7.82 8.31 24.91
CA ASP A 197 6.63 9.12 24.64
C ASP A 197 7.04 10.53 24.19
N PHE A 198 6.63 10.92 22.99
CA PHE A 198 6.90 12.24 22.44
C PHE A 198 5.84 13.30 22.81
N VAL A 199 4.74 12.88 23.45
CA VAL A 199 3.49 13.66 23.46
C VAL A 199 2.71 13.66 24.78
N GLY A 200 2.58 12.52 25.46
CA GLY A 200 1.74 12.35 26.64
C GLY A 200 0.22 12.35 26.36
N ASP A 201 -0.56 11.87 27.34
CA ASP A 201 -2.00 11.60 27.20
C ASP A 201 -2.85 12.78 26.71
N ASP A 202 -2.56 13.99 27.20
CA ASP A 202 -3.31 15.22 26.91
C ASP A 202 -3.12 15.76 25.49
N PHE A 203 -2.12 15.26 24.74
CA PHE A 203 -1.74 15.86 23.48
C PHE A 203 -2.77 15.61 22.37
N ASN A 204 -3.14 16.69 21.68
CA ASN A 204 -4.16 16.69 20.62
C ASN A 204 -3.65 17.26 19.28
N GLY A 205 -2.36 17.60 19.19
CA GLY A 205 -1.72 18.24 18.02
C GLY A 205 -1.87 19.77 17.95
N SER A 206 -2.47 20.40 18.97
CA SER A 206 -2.61 21.87 19.06
C SER A 206 -2.09 22.48 20.37
N ASN A 207 -1.96 21.68 21.43
CA ASN A 207 -1.26 22.03 22.67
C ASN A 207 0.26 21.74 22.58
N GLU A 208 1.03 22.11 23.60
CA GLU A 208 2.43 21.67 23.71
C GLU A 208 2.48 20.20 24.19
N PRO A 209 3.37 19.36 23.61
CA PRO A 209 3.54 17.98 24.04
C PRO A 209 4.20 17.89 25.43
N LYS A 210 3.97 16.75 26.11
CA LYS A 210 4.57 16.38 27.39
C LYS A 210 5.37 15.08 27.21
N PRO A 211 6.57 15.13 26.59
CA PRO A 211 7.36 13.92 26.35
C PRO A 211 7.96 13.34 27.63
N ASP A 212 8.00 12.00 27.72
CA ASP A 212 8.65 11.27 28.80
C ASP A 212 9.15 9.87 28.37
N ASP A 213 9.76 9.13 29.29
CA ASP A 213 10.46 7.87 29.00
C ASP A 213 9.53 6.65 28.86
N ASP A 214 8.24 6.71 29.24
CA ASP A 214 7.31 5.58 29.28
C ASP A 214 6.20 5.68 28.20
N PRO A 215 6.33 4.99 27.04
CA PRO A 215 5.41 5.02 25.90
C PRO A 215 4.14 4.18 26.12
N LEU A 216 3.63 4.18 27.34
CA LEU A 216 2.49 3.41 27.80
C LEU A 216 1.19 3.86 27.11
N ASP A 217 0.37 2.90 26.67
CA ASP A 217 -0.97 3.17 26.14
C ASP A 217 -2.03 2.39 26.92
N GLU A 218 -2.72 3.08 27.82
CA GLU A 218 -3.86 2.54 28.59
C GLU A 218 -5.21 3.16 28.13
N CYS A 219 -5.23 3.93 27.03
CA CYS A 219 -6.39 4.77 26.64
C CYS A 219 -6.84 4.66 25.18
N VAL A 220 -6.01 4.17 24.24
CA VAL A 220 -6.39 3.96 22.83
C VAL A 220 -6.21 2.53 22.38
N GLY A 221 -5.06 1.93 22.70
CA GLY A 221 -4.73 0.53 22.41
C GLY A 221 -4.34 0.19 20.97
N HIS A 222 -4.25 1.15 20.05
CA HIS A 222 -3.97 0.86 18.64
C HIS A 222 -2.56 0.26 18.45
N GLY A 223 -1.53 0.88 19.04
CA GLY A 223 -0.16 0.34 19.00
C GLY A 223 -0.02 -0.99 19.75
N THR A 224 -0.78 -1.21 20.83
CA THR A 224 -0.86 -2.50 21.53
C THR A 224 -1.45 -3.60 20.64
N HIS A 225 -2.47 -3.30 19.82
CA HIS A 225 -3.07 -4.24 18.86
C HIS A 225 -2.08 -4.65 17.77
N ALA A 226 -1.38 -3.66 17.19
CA ALA A 226 -0.30 -3.85 16.23
C ALA A 226 0.85 -4.70 16.81
N ALA A 227 1.26 -4.42 18.05
CA ALA A 227 2.27 -5.20 18.77
C ALA A 227 1.87 -6.66 18.98
N GLY A 228 0.58 -6.94 19.19
CA GLY A 228 0.03 -8.29 19.23
C GLY A 228 0.19 -9.06 17.92
N ILE A 229 -0.15 -8.44 16.79
CA ILE A 229 -0.02 -9.05 15.45
C ILE A 229 1.45 -9.34 15.13
N ILE A 230 2.35 -8.41 15.49
CA ILE A 230 3.79 -8.56 15.26
C ILE A 230 4.39 -9.64 16.17
N ALA A 231 4.21 -9.55 17.49
CA ALA A 231 4.97 -10.35 18.45
C ALA A 231 4.22 -10.77 19.74
N GLY A 232 2.89 -10.70 19.79
CA GLY A 232 2.11 -11.13 20.95
C GLY A 232 2.17 -12.64 21.19
N GLU A 233 2.14 -13.07 22.46
CA GLU A 233 2.03 -14.47 22.85
C GLU A 233 1.02 -14.63 24.00
N ASP A 234 -0.25 -14.90 23.68
CA ASP A 234 -1.31 -15.15 24.67
C ASP A 234 -1.92 -16.53 24.50
N SER A 235 -1.48 -17.49 25.32
CA SER A 235 -2.04 -18.84 25.40
C SER A 235 -3.44 -18.91 26.03
N THR A 236 -3.92 -17.83 26.68
CA THR A 236 -5.27 -17.75 27.24
C THR A 236 -6.32 -17.51 26.15
N ASN A 237 -5.99 -16.65 25.18
CA ASN A 237 -6.85 -16.27 24.06
C ASN A 237 -6.44 -16.91 22.73
N ASN A 238 -5.46 -17.83 22.75
CA ASN A 238 -4.85 -18.49 21.59
C ASN A 238 -4.36 -17.48 20.52
N ILE A 239 -3.69 -16.40 20.94
CA ILE A 239 -3.13 -15.38 20.04
C ILE A 239 -1.61 -15.57 19.93
N THR A 240 -1.15 -15.79 18.69
CA THR A 240 0.27 -15.92 18.38
C THR A 240 0.64 -14.94 17.27
N GLY A 241 1.47 -13.96 17.63
CA GLY A 241 2.10 -13.00 16.72
C GLY A 241 2.95 -13.68 15.66
N ILE A 242 3.25 -12.96 14.58
CA ILE A 242 3.99 -13.53 13.45
C ILE A 242 5.44 -13.81 13.82
N ALA A 243 6.06 -12.87 14.53
CA ALA A 243 7.44 -12.87 14.99
C ALA A 243 7.48 -12.77 16.54
N PRO A 244 7.01 -13.79 17.28
CA PRO A 244 6.80 -13.73 18.74
C PRO A 244 8.03 -13.36 19.57
N LYS A 245 9.25 -13.60 19.06
CA LYS A 245 10.53 -13.27 19.73
C LYS A 245 11.25 -12.05 19.13
N ALA A 246 10.57 -11.27 18.30
CA ALA A 246 11.06 -9.95 17.88
C ALA A 246 11.16 -9.00 19.09
N ILE A 247 12.19 -8.17 19.10
CA ILE A 247 12.41 -7.12 20.11
C ILE A 247 11.64 -5.88 19.68
N LEU A 248 10.76 -5.37 20.55
CA LEU A 248 9.91 -4.23 20.24
C LEU A 248 10.49 -2.89 20.73
N GLY A 249 10.29 -1.85 19.92
CA GLY A 249 10.45 -0.45 20.28
C GLY A 249 9.11 0.28 20.22
N ALA A 250 8.69 0.88 21.34
CA ALA A 250 7.40 1.58 21.47
C ALA A 250 7.58 3.10 21.35
N TYR A 251 7.16 3.71 20.24
CA TYR A 251 7.35 5.14 20.00
C TYR A 251 5.99 5.82 19.94
N ARG A 252 5.60 6.42 21.08
CA ARG A 252 4.27 7.01 21.28
C ARG A 252 4.24 8.42 20.71
N ILE A 253 3.47 8.59 19.64
CA ILE A 253 3.35 9.85 18.87
C ILE A 253 1.95 10.44 18.90
N PHE A 254 0.95 9.74 19.46
CA PHE A 254 -0.40 10.25 19.69
C PHE A 254 -0.75 10.19 21.17
N GLY A 255 -1.27 11.28 21.72
CA GLY A 255 -1.99 11.26 23.00
C GLY A 255 -3.33 10.52 22.87
N CYS A 256 -4.14 10.48 23.92
CA CYS A 256 -5.36 9.68 23.92
C CYS A 256 -6.37 10.15 22.84
N ASN A 257 -6.43 11.47 22.57
CA ASN A 257 -7.39 12.09 21.65
C ASN A 257 -6.70 12.95 20.58
N GLY A 258 -7.38 13.23 19.47
CA GLY A 258 -6.91 14.19 18.46
C GLY A 258 -5.75 13.69 17.60
N THR A 259 -4.86 14.62 17.24
CA THR A 259 -3.85 14.46 16.16
C THR A 259 -2.42 14.44 16.68
N THR A 260 -1.48 14.02 15.82
CA THR A 260 -0.04 14.28 15.99
C THR A 260 0.42 15.37 15.01
N THR A 261 1.71 15.68 14.94
CA THR A 261 2.28 16.62 13.96
C THR A 261 3.45 16.01 13.19
N ASN A 262 3.67 16.44 11.95
CA ASN A 262 4.70 15.89 11.06
C ASN A 262 6.15 16.04 11.59
N ASP A 263 6.43 17.05 12.41
CA ASP A 263 7.72 17.21 13.08
C ASP A 263 7.97 16.13 14.15
N ILE A 264 6.98 15.86 14.99
CA ILE A 264 7.02 14.79 15.99
C ILE A 264 7.16 13.41 15.32
N VAL A 265 6.46 13.18 14.20
CA VAL A 265 6.57 11.94 13.40
C VAL A 265 7.99 11.75 12.85
N ILE A 266 8.63 12.82 12.36
CA ILE A 266 10.03 12.77 11.93
C ILE A 266 10.97 12.51 13.11
N LYS A 267 10.71 13.12 14.28
CA LYS A 267 11.52 12.92 15.49
C LYS A 267 11.45 11.48 16.00
N ALA A 268 10.27 10.86 15.98
CA ALA A 268 10.11 9.46 16.34
C ALA A 268 10.77 8.50 15.32
N MET A 269 10.71 8.83 14.02
CA MET A 269 11.38 8.06 12.96
C MET A 269 12.92 8.10 13.12
N GLU A 270 13.47 9.26 13.47
CA GLU A 270 14.88 9.42 13.83
C GLU A 270 15.24 8.58 15.06
N LYS A 271 14.47 8.68 16.16
CA LYS A 271 14.76 7.93 17.40
C LYS A 271 14.72 6.40 17.18
N ALA A 272 13.79 5.90 16.37
CA ALA A 272 13.72 4.49 16.01
C ALA A 272 14.91 4.03 15.15
N PHE A 273 15.47 4.91 14.30
CA PHE A 273 16.71 4.62 13.58
C PHE A 273 17.92 4.58 14.51
N ASP A 274 18.06 5.56 15.41
CA ASP A 274 19.18 5.65 16.34
C ASP A 274 19.17 4.52 17.39
N ASP A 275 17.98 4.05 17.81
CA ASP A 275 17.80 2.83 18.62
C ASP A 275 18.10 1.53 17.82
N GLY A 276 18.35 1.63 16.51
CA GLY A 276 18.77 0.54 15.64
C GLY A 276 17.65 -0.42 15.26
N MET A 277 16.41 0.06 15.08
CA MET A 277 15.31 -0.77 14.59
C MET A 277 15.57 -1.25 13.16
N ASN A 278 15.33 -2.54 12.88
CA ASN A 278 15.47 -3.10 11.53
C ASN A 278 14.25 -2.79 10.65
N ILE A 279 13.08 -2.72 11.29
CA ILE A 279 11.78 -2.47 10.66
C ILE A 279 11.05 -1.41 11.50
N ILE A 280 10.39 -0.47 10.84
CA ILE A 280 9.52 0.55 11.42
C ILE A 280 8.11 0.36 10.86
N ASN A 281 7.16 0.07 11.75
CA ASN A 281 5.73 0.02 11.48
C ASN A 281 5.11 1.38 11.83
N LEU A 282 4.62 2.09 10.81
CA LEU A 282 4.16 3.47 10.91
C LEU A 282 2.63 3.55 10.73
N SER A 283 1.86 3.53 11.83
CA SER A 283 0.40 3.33 11.82
C SER A 283 -0.44 4.58 11.51
N LEU A 284 0.06 5.51 10.71
CA LEU A 284 -0.53 6.85 10.50
C LEU A 284 -0.83 7.16 9.03
N VAL A 285 -1.65 8.20 8.82
CA VAL A 285 -1.97 8.73 7.50
C VAL A 285 -1.84 10.26 7.48
N SER A 286 -0.82 10.76 6.77
CA SER A 286 -0.59 12.19 6.51
C SER A 286 -1.48 12.66 5.34
N GLY A 287 -2.79 12.47 5.52
CA GLY A 287 -3.81 12.72 4.51
C GLY A 287 -3.80 11.73 3.33
N ASN A 288 -4.87 11.79 2.53
CA ASN A 288 -5.06 10.98 1.32
C ASN A 288 -4.67 11.78 0.08
N ASN A 289 -3.48 12.37 0.10
CA ASN A 289 -3.02 13.30 -0.94
C ASN A 289 -2.44 12.60 -2.17
N ALA A 290 -2.08 11.32 -2.08
CA ALA A 290 -1.50 10.51 -3.16
C ALA A 290 -0.24 11.13 -3.82
N TRP A 291 0.55 11.90 -3.06
CA TRP A 291 1.82 12.51 -3.49
C TRP A 291 3.02 11.96 -2.71
N PHE A 292 4.22 11.95 -3.27
CA PHE A 292 5.44 11.60 -2.52
C PHE A 292 6.05 12.77 -1.71
N GLY A 293 5.82 14.03 -2.07
CA GLY A 293 6.68 15.14 -1.64
C GLY A 293 6.54 15.68 -0.21
N THR A 294 5.85 14.99 0.71
CA THR A 294 5.69 15.45 2.11
C THR A 294 6.96 15.17 2.94
N PRO A 295 7.32 15.99 3.94
CA PRO A 295 8.61 15.86 4.63
C PRO A 295 8.77 14.52 5.35
N GLU A 296 7.72 13.97 5.96
CA GLU A 296 7.74 12.64 6.57
C GLU A 296 7.90 11.50 5.53
N SER A 297 7.42 11.68 4.29
CA SER A 297 7.69 10.75 3.18
C SER A 297 9.14 10.78 2.72
N LEU A 298 9.75 11.96 2.69
CA LEU A 298 11.16 12.15 2.35
C LEU A 298 12.10 11.50 3.39
N VAL A 299 11.76 11.62 4.68
CA VAL A 299 12.48 10.96 5.77
C VAL A 299 12.28 9.44 5.72
N ALA A 300 11.04 8.96 5.51
CA ALA A 300 10.76 7.53 5.38
C ALA A 300 11.52 6.88 4.19
N GLU A 301 11.58 7.54 3.03
CA GLU A 301 12.44 7.11 1.91
C GLU A 301 13.92 7.05 2.35
N THR A 302 14.41 8.06 3.05
CA THR A 302 15.82 8.14 3.52
C THR A 302 16.16 7.02 4.51
N LEU A 303 15.25 6.65 5.40
CA LEU A 303 15.41 5.48 6.27
C LEU A 303 15.59 4.18 5.47
N THR A 304 14.78 3.99 4.42
CA THR A 304 14.89 2.79 3.56
C THR A 304 16.17 2.76 2.72
N GLN A 305 16.74 3.92 2.39
CA GLN A 305 18.06 4.01 1.75
C GLN A 305 19.22 3.74 2.74
N ASN A 306 19.01 3.94 4.05
CA ASN A 306 19.98 3.61 5.11
C ASN A 306 19.86 2.18 5.66
N GLY A 307 18.96 1.34 5.13
CA GLY A 307 18.86 -0.09 5.47
C GLY A 307 17.64 -0.49 6.32
N VAL A 308 16.81 0.46 6.77
CA VAL A 308 15.66 0.18 7.64
C VAL A 308 14.39 0.02 6.82
N PHE A 309 13.63 -1.07 7.01
CA PHE A 309 12.34 -1.22 6.35
C PHE A 309 11.32 -0.28 6.99
N VAL A 310 10.55 0.46 6.18
CA VAL A 310 9.41 1.23 6.66
C VAL A 310 8.14 0.65 6.02
N VAL A 311 7.16 0.32 6.86
CA VAL A 311 5.87 -0.28 6.48
C VAL A 311 4.76 0.66 6.93
N ALA A 312 3.86 1.02 6.01
CA ALA A 312 2.82 2.02 6.27
C ALA A 312 1.47 1.60 5.63
N PRO A 313 0.33 1.99 6.23
CA PRO A 313 -1.00 1.70 5.69
C PRO A 313 -1.24 2.42 4.37
N ALA A 314 -1.95 1.78 3.44
CA ALA A 314 -2.37 2.42 2.20
C ALA A 314 -3.44 3.51 2.38
N GLY A 315 -4.19 3.48 3.49
CA GLY A 315 -5.32 4.37 3.78
C GLY A 315 -6.68 3.65 3.82
N THR A 316 -7.68 4.32 4.39
CA THR A 316 -9.05 3.80 4.61
C THR A 316 -10.12 4.50 3.78
N SER A 317 -9.71 5.21 2.72
CA SER A 317 -10.60 6.03 1.86
C SER A 317 -10.87 5.40 0.49
N GLY A 318 -10.96 4.07 0.44
CA GLY A 318 -11.32 3.32 -0.76
C GLY A 318 -12.71 3.60 -1.32
N ASP A 319 -13.60 4.17 -0.52
CA ASP A 319 -14.94 4.65 -0.93
C ASP A 319 -14.92 6.09 -1.50
N ASN A 320 -13.75 6.72 -1.59
CA ASN A 320 -13.54 8.05 -2.20
C ASN A 320 -12.83 7.94 -3.57
N GLY A 321 -12.75 6.73 -4.13
CA GLY A 321 -12.20 6.46 -5.46
C GLY A 321 -10.68 6.40 -5.55
N ILE A 322 -10.19 6.55 -6.78
CA ILE A 322 -8.75 6.54 -7.13
C ILE A 322 -8.01 7.79 -6.63
N PHE A 323 -6.68 7.69 -6.58
CA PHE A 323 -5.77 8.69 -6.01
C PHE A 323 -6.09 9.04 -4.55
N LYS A 324 -6.32 8.02 -3.72
CA LYS A 324 -6.61 8.15 -2.28
C LYS A 324 -5.67 7.35 -1.39
N VAL A 325 -4.54 6.89 -1.95
CA VAL A 325 -3.44 6.31 -1.18
C VAL A 325 -2.76 7.37 -0.29
N SER A 326 -2.52 7.03 0.97
CA SER A 326 -2.06 7.98 1.98
C SER A 326 -0.54 8.13 2.02
N SER A 327 -0.07 9.34 2.34
CA SER A 327 1.33 9.59 2.72
C SER A 327 1.58 9.11 4.16
N PRO A 328 2.78 8.62 4.53
CA PRO A 328 3.98 8.47 3.70
C PRO A 328 4.08 7.13 2.96
N SER A 329 3.00 6.32 2.89
CA SER A 329 3.03 5.04 2.16
C SER A 329 3.30 5.22 0.66
N THR A 330 3.06 6.43 0.12
CA THR A 330 3.41 6.88 -1.23
C THR A 330 4.90 6.78 -1.56
N ALA A 331 5.81 6.85 -0.58
CA ALA A 331 7.24 6.88 -0.82
C ALA A 331 7.79 5.59 -1.50
N PRO A 332 8.72 5.69 -2.48
CA PRO A 332 9.15 4.54 -3.29
C PRO A 332 9.70 3.35 -2.50
N GLY A 333 10.47 3.60 -1.45
CA GLY A 333 11.06 2.58 -0.58
C GLY A 333 10.15 2.11 0.55
N VAL A 334 9.14 2.89 0.95
CA VAL A 334 8.15 2.48 1.94
C VAL A 334 7.25 1.39 1.36
N ILE A 335 6.92 0.38 2.15
CA ILE A 335 5.99 -0.68 1.74
C ILE A 335 4.57 -0.26 2.13
N SER A 336 3.76 0.09 1.13
CA SER A 336 2.36 0.49 1.30
C SER A 336 1.46 -0.75 1.33
N VAL A 337 0.69 -0.91 2.42
CA VAL A 337 -0.06 -2.14 2.70
C VAL A 337 -1.58 -1.93 2.56
N ALA A 338 -2.18 -2.70 1.67
CA ALA A 338 -3.63 -2.79 1.47
C ALA A 338 -4.29 -3.78 2.44
N SER A 339 -5.58 -3.55 2.72
CA SER A 339 -6.41 -4.45 3.54
C SER A 339 -7.19 -5.42 2.66
N ILE A 340 -7.21 -6.68 3.06
CA ILE A 340 -8.15 -7.69 2.58
C ILE A 340 -9.06 -8.20 3.71
N ASP A 341 -10.25 -8.62 3.31
CA ASP A 341 -11.10 -9.48 4.11
C ASP A 341 -10.48 -10.89 4.11
N THR A 342 -10.46 -11.54 5.28
CA THR A 342 -9.84 -12.86 5.46
C THR A 342 -10.61 -13.96 4.75
N ASP A 343 -9.90 -14.96 4.23
CA ASP A 343 -10.54 -16.22 3.79
C ASP A 343 -10.93 -17.12 4.98
N GLN A 344 -10.39 -16.86 6.17
CA GLN A 344 -10.78 -17.57 7.39
C GLN A 344 -12.18 -17.15 7.88
N VAL A 345 -13.06 -18.15 8.01
CA VAL A 345 -14.45 -18.02 8.45
C VAL A 345 -14.76 -19.02 9.56
N ASN A 346 -15.69 -18.65 10.46
CA ASN A 346 -16.21 -19.58 11.46
C ASN A 346 -17.10 -20.63 10.78
N SER A 347 -16.70 -21.89 10.86
CA SER A 347 -17.54 -23.04 10.52
C SER A 347 -18.06 -23.70 11.78
N PHE A 348 -19.31 -24.14 11.72
CA PHE A 348 -20.06 -24.78 12.79
C PHE A 348 -20.31 -26.24 12.44
N PHE A 349 -20.82 -27.04 13.38
CA PHE A 349 -21.01 -28.48 13.16
C PHE A 349 -22.48 -28.92 13.11
N ILE A 350 -22.81 -29.76 12.13
CA ILE A 350 -24.00 -30.61 12.13
C ILE A 350 -23.58 -31.97 12.70
N GLN A 351 -24.32 -32.49 13.68
CA GLN A 351 -24.06 -33.79 14.28
C GLN A 351 -25.21 -34.76 13.97
N SER A 352 -24.87 -35.98 13.52
CA SER A 352 -25.85 -36.99 13.13
C SER A 352 -26.27 -37.88 14.31
N SER A 353 -27.56 -38.22 14.43
CA SER A 353 -28.02 -39.23 15.39
C SER A 353 -27.63 -40.68 15.04
N SER A 354 -27.08 -40.93 13.84
CA SER A 354 -26.53 -42.24 13.47
C SER A 354 -25.07 -42.46 13.90
N ASP A 355 -24.31 -41.38 14.11
CA ASP A 355 -22.91 -41.43 14.54
C ASP A 355 -22.55 -40.11 15.27
N PRO A 356 -22.37 -40.13 16.60
CA PRO A 356 -22.05 -38.92 17.35
C PRO A 356 -20.63 -38.39 17.07
N ASN A 357 -19.75 -39.17 16.42
CA ASN A 357 -18.42 -38.71 16.02
C ASN A 357 -18.43 -37.98 14.67
N LEU A 358 -19.48 -38.15 13.85
CA LEU A 358 -19.63 -37.51 12.56
C LEU A 358 -20.08 -36.05 12.73
N LYS A 359 -19.09 -35.18 12.96
CA LYS A 359 -19.23 -33.72 13.01
C LYS A 359 -18.99 -33.10 11.63
N ILE A 360 -20.07 -32.93 10.87
CA ILE A 360 -20.05 -32.33 9.52
C ILE A 360 -19.95 -30.81 9.61
N LYS A 361 -19.05 -30.20 8.86
CA LYS A 361 -18.81 -28.76 8.86
C LYS A 361 -19.83 -28.02 7.99
N TYR A 362 -20.41 -26.93 8.51
CA TYR A 362 -21.26 -26.01 7.75
C TYR A 362 -20.82 -24.54 7.87
N LEU A 363 -21.16 -23.73 6.87
CA LEU A 363 -21.01 -22.28 6.81
C LEU A 363 -22.37 -21.59 6.66
N THR A 364 -22.51 -20.36 7.15
CA THR A 364 -23.74 -19.55 7.07
C THR A 364 -23.43 -18.16 6.51
N GLN A 365 -24.35 -17.57 5.74
CA GLN A 365 -24.12 -16.25 5.10
C GLN A 365 -23.83 -15.13 6.13
N ASN A 366 -24.37 -15.25 7.34
CA ASN A 366 -24.22 -14.27 8.42
C ASN A 366 -23.10 -14.61 9.43
N GLY A 367 -22.33 -15.69 9.21
CA GLY A 367 -21.25 -16.12 10.12
C GLY A 367 -21.70 -16.54 11.52
N LYS A 368 -23.00 -16.80 11.73
CA LYS A 368 -23.59 -17.17 13.03
C LYS A 368 -24.21 -18.58 12.96
N PRO A 369 -24.19 -19.38 14.05
CA PRO A 369 -24.67 -20.76 14.03
C PRO A 369 -26.20 -20.84 13.85
N ILE A 370 -26.66 -21.95 13.27
CA ILE A 370 -28.08 -22.33 13.23
C ILE A 370 -28.53 -22.66 14.66
N LYS A 371 -29.38 -21.80 15.24
CA LYS A 371 -29.86 -21.93 16.62
C LYS A 371 -31.10 -22.85 16.70
N LEU A 372 -30.88 -24.15 16.50
CA LEU A 372 -31.85 -25.20 16.78
C LEU A 372 -31.36 -26.02 17.98
N VAL A 373 -32.16 -26.04 19.06
CA VAL A 373 -31.78 -26.66 20.35
C VAL A 373 -32.14 -28.14 20.45
N ASP A 374 -33.10 -28.60 19.67
CA ASP A 374 -33.58 -29.99 19.63
C ASP A 374 -32.98 -30.77 18.44
N SER A 375 -33.18 -32.09 18.43
CA SER A 375 -32.94 -32.93 17.24
C SER A 375 -34.07 -32.75 16.22
N PHE A 376 -33.73 -32.45 14.96
CA PHE A 376 -34.70 -32.34 13.87
C PHE A 376 -34.50 -33.44 12.83
N SER A 377 -35.59 -34.02 12.30
CA SER A 377 -35.52 -34.97 11.19
C SER A 377 -34.98 -34.28 9.93
N ILE A 378 -34.00 -34.90 9.28
CA ILE A 378 -33.41 -34.39 8.02
C ILE A 378 -33.90 -35.21 6.83
N VAL A 379 -34.37 -34.53 5.78
CA VAL A 379 -34.93 -35.15 4.57
C VAL A 379 -34.36 -34.51 3.30
N PRO A 380 -34.04 -35.29 2.25
CA PRO A 380 -33.59 -34.72 0.98
C PRO A 380 -34.76 -34.16 0.17
N THR A 381 -34.55 -33.05 -0.54
CA THR A 381 -35.56 -32.46 -1.46
C THR A 381 -35.66 -33.18 -2.81
N SER A 382 -34.79 -34.16 -3.05
CA SER A 382 -34.80 -35.01 -4.23
C SER A 382 -34.43 -36.45 -3.86
N ASN A 383 -35.07 -37.43 -4.50
CA ASN A 383 -34.67 -38.84 -4.39
C ASN A 383 -33.40 -39.19 -5.21
N VAL A 384 -32.73 -38.20 -5.81
CA VAL A 384 -31.50 -38.40 -6.61
C VAL A 384 -30.34 -37.59 -6.02
N THR A 385 -29.34 -38.30 -5.49
CA THR A 385 -28.15 -37.79 -4.76
C THR A 385 -27.31 -36.75 -5.50
N ASN A 386 -27.52 -36.57 -6.81
CA ASN A 386 -26.81 -35.59 -7.63
C ASN A 386 -27.73 -34.86 -8.64
N SER A 387 -29.00 -34.64 -8.28
CA SER A 387 -29.91 -33.83 -9.12
C SER A 387 -29.37 -32.41 -9.29
N LYS A 388 -29.28 -31.93 -10.53
CA LYS A 388 -28.92 -30.52 -10.81
C LYS A 388 -30.09 -29.58 -10.55
N ASN A 389 -31.32 -30.00 -10.84
CA ASN A 389 -32.51 -29.15 -10.74
C ASN A 389 -33.24 -29.33 -9.38
N ASP A 390 -32.51 -29.79 -8.36
CA ASP A 390 -33.04 -30.01 -7.01
C ASP A 390 -33.64 -28.71 -6.43
N ALA A 391 -34.88 -28.77 -5.93
CA ALA A 391 -35.65 -27.62 -5.45
C ALA A 391 -35.76 -26.40 -6.41
N CYS A 392 -35.57 -26.58 -7.73
CA CYS A 392 -35.77 -25.49 -8.71
C CYS A 392 -37.25 -25.30 -9.10
N ASP A 393 -38.06 -26.35 -8.94
CA ASP A 393 -39.51 -26.34 -9.07
C ASP A 393 -40.17 -26.42 -7.68
N ALA A 394 -41.48 -26.12 -7.60
CA ALA A 394 -42.22 -26.11 -6.35
C ALA A 394 -42.25 -27.49 -5.64
N ILE A 395 -41.91 -27.50 -4.36
CA ILE A 395 -41.93 -28.69 -3.51
C ILE A 395 -43.36 -28.89 -2.99
N ASN A 396 -43.94 -30.07 -3.28
CA ASN A 396 -45.30 -30.43 -2.89
C ASN A 396 -45.37 -31.27 -1.60
N GLU A 397 -44.24 -31.52 -0.94
CA GLU A 397 -44.14 -32.23 0.33
C GLU A 397 -44.11 -31.24 1.50
N ASP A 398 -44.81 -31.55 2.59
CA ASP A 398 -44.76 -30.75 3.82
C ASP A 398 -43.42 -30.97 4.55
N LEU A 399 -42.64 -29.91 4.73
CA LEU A 399 -41.35 -29.89 5.43
C LEU A 399 -41.45 -29.27 6.83
N THR A 400 -42.65 -28.98 7.33
CA THR A 400 -42.88 -28.47 8.70
C THR A 400 -42.21 -29.35 9.75
N GLY A 401 -41.38 -28.75 10.60
CA GLY A 401 -40.62 -29.45 11.64
C GLY A 401 -39.41 -30.26 11.14
N LYS A 402 -38.99 -30.11 9.88
CA LYS A 402 -37.87 -30.84 9.28
C LYS A 402 -36.72 -29.93 8.85
N VAL A 403 -35.54 -30.51 8.72
CA VAL A 403 -34.39 -29.91 8.02
C VAL A 403 -34.37 -30.43 6.57
N ALA A 404 -34.30 -29.52 5.61
CA ALA A 404 -34.21 -29.88 4.19
C ALA A 404 -32.74 -30.03 3.76
N LEU A 405 -32.38 -31.13 3.12
CA LEU A 405 -31.08 -31.34 2.47
C LEU A 405 -31.24 -31.17 0.95
N VAL A 406 -30.62 -30.14 0.37
CA VAL A 406 -30.79 -29.74 -1.04
C VAL A 406 -29.46 -29.57 -1.75
N ARG A 407 -29.37 -29.98 -3.02
CA ARG A 407 -28.17 -29.83 -3.83
C ARG A 407 -28.09 -28.49 -4.56
N ARG A 408 -26.89 -27.91 -4.63
CA ARG A 408 -26.59 -26.72 -5.43
C ARG A 408 -26.64 -26.97 -6.96
N GLY A 409 -26.81 -25.90 -7.73
CA GLY A 409 -26.79 -25.89 -9.19
C GLY A 409 -28.18 -25.88 -9.84
N GLY A 410 -28.23 -25.83 -11.18
CA GLY A 410 -29.47 -25.79 -11.97
C GLY A 410 -30.17 -24.41 -11.96
N CYS A 411 -30.52 -23.95 -10.77
CA CYS A 411 -31.02 -22.61 -10.43
C CYS A 411 -30.16 -22.01 -9.31
N ASP A 412 -30.38 -20.74 -8.96
CA ASP A 412 -29.63 -20.07 -7.89
C ASP A 412 -30.02 -20.55 -6.48
N ASP A 413 -29.17 -20.25 -5.49
CA ASP A 413 -29.38 -20.66 -4.10
C ASP A 413 -30.69 -20.03 -3.54
N THR A 414 -31.03 -18.80 -3.95
CA THR A 414 -32.24 -18.07 -3.53
C THR A 414 -33.52 -18.81 -3.93
N THR A 415 -33.61 -19.25 -5.19
CA THR A 415 -34.77 -19.98 -5.73
C THR A 415 -35.03 -21.25 -4.91
N LYS A 416 -33.98 -22.03 -4.64
CA LYS A 416 -34.06 -23.26 -3.84
C LYS A 416 -34.54 -22.99 -2.43
N ILE A 417 -33.96 -21.99 -1.78
CA ILE A 417 -34.33 -21.56 -0.43
C ILE A 417 -35.81 -21.16 -0.40
N ASP A 418 -36.31 -20.46 -1.41
CA ASP A 418 -37.72 -20.06 -1.48
C ASP A 418 -38.68 -21.25 -1.66
N GLN A 419 -38.42 -22.19 -2.57
CA GLN A 419 -39.30 -23.37 -2.72
C GLN A 419 -39.36 -24.20 -1.43
N ILE A 420 -38.22 -24.35 -0.74
CA ILE A 420 -38.11 -25.08 0.53
C ILE A 420 -38.77 -24.32 1.69
N ARG A 421 -38.68 -22.98 1.69
CA ARG A 421 -39.34 -22.09 2.65
C ARG A 421 -40.86 -22.11 2.49
N PHE A 422 -41.38 -22.11 1.25
CA PHE A 422 -42.81 -22.26 0.99
C PHE A 422 -43.34 -23.64 1.38
N ALA A 423 -42.50 -24.68 1.33
CA ALA A 423 -42.79 -26.02 1.85
C ALA A 423 -42.67 -26.15 3.40
N GLY A 424 -42.30 -25.08 4.13
CA GLY A 424 -42.37 -25.02 5.59
C GLY A 424 -41.13 -25.52 6.37
N ALA A 425 -39.99 -25.72 5.72
CA ALA A 425 -38.79 -26.25 6.37
C ALA A 425 -38.29 -25.39 7.55
N SER A 426 -37.88 -26.04 8.64
CA SER A 426 -37.39 -25.39 9.87
C SER A 426 -35.93 -24.95 9.78
N ALA A 427 -35.12 -25.59 8.93
CA ALA A 427 -33.83 -25.10 8.46
C ALA A 427 -33.46 -25.77 7.12
N ILE A 428 -32.48 -25.20 6.42
CA ILE A 428 -32.03 -25.66 5.10
C ILE A 428 -30.52 -25.94 5.15
N VAL A 429 -30.13 -27.10 4.65
CA VAL A 429 -28.74 -27.54 4.47
C VAL A 429 -28.50 -27.72 2.98
N ILE A 430 -27.79 -26.77 2.37
CA ILE A 430 -27.38 -26.85 0.97
C ILE A 430 -26.06 -27.61 0.89
N TYR A 431 -25.93 -28.62 0.03
CA TYR A 431 -24.63 -29.20 -0.29
C TYR A 431 -24.11 -28.71 -1.64
N ASN A 432 -22.82 -28.36 -1.65
CA ASN A 432 -22.15 -27.74 -2.79
C ASN A 432 -22.12 -28.69 -4.00
N ASP A 433 -22.07 -28.14 -5.22
CA ASP A 433 -22.01 -28.94 -6.46
C ASP A 433 -20.58 -29.21 -6.96
N ALA A 434 -19.60 -28.55 -6.35
CA ALA A 434 -18.16 -28.80 -6.47
C ALA A 434 -17.56 -29.24 -5.13
N SER A 435 -16.38 -29.85 -5.18
CA SER A 435 -15.65 -30.34 -3.99
C SER A 435 -15.32 -29.21 -3.01
N GLY A 436 -15.42 -29.51 -1.72
CA GLY A 436 -15.18 -28.54 -0.65
C GLY A 436 -16.37 -27.64 -0.32
N ILE A 437 -16.20 -26.87 0.75
CA ILE A 437 -17.25 -26.04 1.37
C ILE A 437 -17.11 -24.58 0.96
N SER A 438 -18.24 -23.87 0.88
CA SER A 438 -18.28 -22.42 0.61
C SER A 438 -19.48 -21.78 1.33
N THR A 439 -19.43 -20.48 1.56
CA THR A 439 -20.51 -19.70 2.16
C THR A 439 -21.70 -19.59 1.19
N PRO A 440 -22.96 -19.85 1.61
CA PRO A 440 -24.13 -19.79 0.73
C PRO A 440 -24.42 -18.36 0.24
N GLN A 441 -24.84 -18.21 -1.03
CA GLN A 441 -24.97 -16.90 -1.69
C GLN A 441 -26.41 -16.68 -2.20
N PHE A 442 -27.23 -16.03 -1.38
CA PHE A 442 -28.65 -15.78 -1.66
C PHE A 442 -29.09 -14.37 -1.20
N ASN A 443 -30.24 -13.89 -1.68
CA ASN A 443 -30.85 -12.68 -1.10
C ASN A 443 -31.52 -13.04 0.24
N SER A 444 -31.03 -12.53 1.36
CA SER A 444 -31.59 -12.78 2.69
C SER A 444 -32.76 -11.85 3.09
N GLU A 445 -33.15 -10.89 2.23
CA GLU A 445 -34.30 -10.02 2.50
C GLU A 445 -35.61 -10.83 2.64
N GLY A 446 -36.22 -10.79 3.83
CA GLY A 446 -37.45 -11.52 4.13
C GLY A 446 -37.28 -13.02 4.42
N ILE A 447 -36.05 -13.52 4.51
CA ILE A 447 -35.76 -14.94 4.80
C ILE A 447 -35.41 -15.11 6.28
N SER A 448 -36.33 -15.70 7.04
CA SER A 448 -36.16 -16.04 8.47
C SER A 448 -35.68 -17.48 8.72
N THR A 449 -35.81 -18.37 7.73
CA THR A 449 -35.39 -19.77 7.84
C THR A 449 -33.84 -19.86 7.88
N PRO A 450 -33.23 -20.53 8.86
CA PRO A 450 -31.78 -20.71 8.90
C PRO A 450 -31.26 -21.52 7.71
N VAL A 451 -30.19 -21.06 7.08
CA VAL A 451 -29.54 -21.71 5.92
C VAL A 451 -28.06 -21.94 6.22
N GLY A 452 -27.64 -23.21 6.13
CA GLY A 452 -26.24 -23.62 6.16
C GLY A 452 -25.82 -24.24 4.83
N MET A 453 -24.53 -24.13 4.47
CA MET A 453 -23.93 -24.85 3.35
C MET A 453 -22.82 -25.79 3.82
N ILE A 454 -22.80 -27.01 3.27
CA ILE A 454 -21.81 -28.06 3.56
C ILE A 454 -21.07 -28.46 2.26
N SER A 455 -19.99 -29.25 2.39
CA SER A 455 -19.27 -29.75 1.22
C SER A 455 -20.11 -30.72 0.38
N CYS A 456 -19.73 -30.92 -0.89
CA CYS A 456 -20.35 -31.93 -1.75
C CYS A 456 -20.23 -33.33 -1.13
N GLU A 457 -19.06 -33.61 -0.57
CA GLU A 457 -18.68 -34.87 0.07
C GLU A 457 -19.53 -35.17 1.32
N ASP A 458 -19.71 -34.18 2.20
CA ASP A 458 -20.57 -34.28 3.38
C ASP A 458 -22.05 -34.42 3.00
N GLY A 459 -22.50 -33.72 1.95
CA GLY A 459 -23.87 -33.80 1.45
C GLY A 459 -24.23 -35.18 0.91
N ILE A 460 -23.34 -35.76 0.09
CA ILE A 460 -23.46 -37.15 -0.37
C ILE A 460 -23.43 -38.12 0.82
N THR A 461 -22.63 -37.83 1.85
CA THR A 461 -22.58 -38.64 3.08
C THR A 461 -23.90 -38.60 3.86
N LEU A 462 -24.48 -37.42 4.12
CA LEU A 462 -25.79 -37.28 4.76
C LEU A 462 -26.90 -37.94 3.93
N PHE A 463 -26.92 -37.73 2.61
CA PHE A 463 -27.90 -38.35 1.73
C PHE A 463 -27.88 -39.88 1.88
N ASN A 464 -26.69 -40.49 1.85
CA ASN A 464 -26.50 -41.93 2.00
C ASN A 464 -26.81 -42.45 3.41
N LEU A 465 -26.82 -41.59 4.44
CA LEU A 465 -27.30 -41.95 5.78
C LEU A 465 -28.83 -41.89 5.87
N ILE A 466 -29.48 -40.90 5.26
CA ILE A 466 -30.95 -40.80 5.23
C ILE A 466 -31.56 -41.98 4.47
N GLN A 467 -30.97 -42.38 3.34
CA GLN A 467 -31.41 -43.56 2.57
C GLN A 467 -31.20 -44.91 3.32
N LYS A 468 -30.43 -44.92 4.41
CA LYS A 468 -30.26 -46.09 5.30
C LYS A 468 -31.13 -46.01 6.56
N ASN A 469 -31.53 -44.81 6.97
CA ASN A 469 -32.36 -44.56 8.13
C ASN A 469 -33.32 -43.39 7.84
N ASN A 470 -34.55 -43.70 7.44
CA ASN A 470 -35.58 -42.71 7.14
C ASN A 470 -35.99 -41.86 8.37
N ASN A 471 -35.57 -42.26 9.58
CA ASN A 471 -35.76 -41.52 10.84
C ASN A 471 -34.46 -40.82 11.30
N LEU A 472 -33.54 -40.49 10.38
CA LEU A 472 -32.32 -39.75 10.71
C LEU A 472 -32.65 -38.36 11.25
N THR A 473 -32.02 -37.99 12.36
CA THR A 473 -32.12 -36.64 12.93
C THR A 473 -30.75 -36.00 13.05
N VAL A 474 -30.71 -34.67 13.01
CA VAL A 474 -29.51 -33.86 13.18
C VAL A 474 -29.66 -32.85 14.31
N GLN A 475 -28.53 -32.50 14.92
CA GLN A 475 -28.38 -31.40 15.87
C GLN A 475 -27.36 -30.38 15.34
N PHE A 476 -27.45 -29.15 15.84
CA PHE A 476 -26.57 -28.04 15.50
C PHE A 476 -25.84 -27.53 16.77
N PRO A 477 -24.88 -28.29 17.32
CA PRO A 477 -24.11 -27.87 18.50
C PRO A 477 -23.48 -26.48 18.31
N ASN A 478 -23.49 -25.68 19.37
CA ASN A 478 -22.88 -24.34 19.41
C ASN A 478 -21.34 -24.42 19.59
N GLU A 479 -20.70 -25.21 18.74
CA GLU A 479 -19.26 -25.37 18.59
C GLU A 479 -18.81 -24.76 17.25
N SER A 480 -17.60 -24.20 17.20
CA SER A 480 -17.06 -23.61 15.97
C SER A 480 -15.55 -23.79 15.81
N VAL A 481 -15.09 -23.89 14.57
CA VAL A 481 -13.68 -23.92 14.16
C VAL A 481 -13.46 -22.99 12.97
N LEU A 482 -12.30 -22.32 12.91
CA LEU A 482 -11.92 -21.57 11.73
C LEU A 482 -11.55 -22.50 10.58
N ILE A 483 -12.05 -22.20 9.38
CA ILE A 483 -11.64 -22.83 8.12
C ILE A 483 -11.47 -21.77 7.04
N ASN A 484 -10.72 -22.09 5.98
CA ASN A 484 -10.57 -21.20 4.83
C ASN A 484 -11.71 -21.44 3.82
N ASP A 485 -12.45 -20.38 3.48
CA ASP A 485 -13.33 -20.27 2.32
C ASP A 485 -12.73 -19.25 1.32
N PRO A 486 -11.97 -19.70 0.32
CA PRO A 486 -11.36 -18.82 -0.67
C PRO A 486 -12.36 -17.95 -1.47
N GLY A 487 -13.65 -18.28 -1.46
CA GLY A 487 -14.70 -17.47 -2.08
C GLY A 487 -14.99 -16.17 -1.32
N THR A 488 -14.54 -16.04 -0.07
CA THR A 488 -14.69 -14.82 0.73
C THR A 488 -13.53 -13.83 0.57
N LEU A 489 -12.39 -14.30 0.04
CA LEU A 489 -11.15 -13.53 -0.11
C LEU A 489 -11.31 -12.36 -1.10
N LYS A 490 -11.23 -11.13 -0.60
CA LYS A 490 -11.41 -9.89 -1.40
C LYS A 490 -10.68 -8.70 -0.77
N THR A 491 -10.38 -7.69 -1.57
CA THR A 491 -9.91 -6.40 -1.04
C THR A 491 -11.00 -5.75 -0.19
N SER A 492 -10.65 -5.28 1.01
CA SER A 492 -11.62 -4.64 1.90
C SER A 492 -12.15 -3.36 1.28
N LYS A 493 -13.46 -3.13 1.40
CA LYS A 493 -14.16 -1.99 0.76
C LYS A 493 -13.47 -0.66 1.07
N PHE A 494 -13.10 -0.43 2.33
CA PHE A 494 -12.42 0.78 2.79
C PHE A 494 -10.96 0.92 2.30
N SER A 495 -10.28 -0.13 1.84
CA SER A 495 -8.86 -0.03 1.47
C SER A 495 -8.66 0.97 0.33
N SER A 496 -7.85 2.01 0.57
CA SER A 496 -7.61 3.09 -0.39
C SER A 496 -7.10 2.57 -1.74
N PHE A 497 -7.59 3.18 -2.81
CA PHE A 497 -7.05 2.97 -4.16
C PHE A 497 -5.85 3.89 -4.41
N GLY A 498 -4.83 3.35 -5.08
CA GLY A 498 -3.87 4.16 -5.82
C GLY A 498 -4.39 4.59 -7.20
N PRO A 499 -3.50 4.88 -8.17
CA PRO A 499 -2.05 5.02 -7.99
C PRO A 499 -1.70 6.31 -7.21
N THR A 500 -0.43 6.69 -7.17
CA THR A 500 -0.07 8.08 -6.81
C THR A 500 -0.44 9.04 -7.96
N ASN A 501 -0.49 10.35 -7.71
CA ASN A 501 -0.73 11.35 -8.77
C ASN A 501 0.41 11.40 -9.81
N GLU A 502 1.58 10.86 -9.49
CA GLU A 502 2.70 10.61 -10.42
C GLU A 502 2.56 9.27 -11.20
N LEU A 503 1.42 8.59 -11.11
CA LEU A 503 1.12 7.26 -11.67
C LEU A 503 2.07 6.13 -11.21
N GLU A 504 2.73 6.29 -10.05
CA GLU A 504 3.49 5.19 -9.44
C GLU A 504 2.55 4.16 -8.81
N ILE A 505 2.93 2.88 -8.93
CA ILE A 505 2.11 1.76 -8.43
C ILE A 505 2.16 1.73 -6.91
N LYS A 506 1.04 2.09 -6.29
CA LYS A 506 0.71 1.87 -4.88
C LYS A 506 -0.75 1.39 -4.79
N PRO A 507 -1.15 0.64 -3.74
CA PRO A 507 -0.31 0.04 -2.71
C PRO A 507 0.67 -1.00 -3.28
N ASP A 508 1.61 -1.49 -2.46
CA ASP A 508 2.65 -2.43 -2.88
C ASP A 508 2.24 -3.89 -2.72
N ILE A 509 1.54 -4.19 -1.62
CA ILE A 509 1.19 -5.55 -1.17
C ILE A 509 -0.09 -5.50 -0.33
N ALA A 510 -0.79 -6.63 -0.22
CA ALA A 510 -1.97 -6.77 0.64
C ALA A 510 -1.75 -7.73 1.80
N ALA A 511 -2.43 -7.48 2.92
CA ALA A 511 -2.52 -8.38 4.06
C ALA A 511 -3.90 -8.25 4.74
N PRO A 512 -4.28 -9.20 5.61
CA PRO A 512 -5.50 -9.09 6.42
C PRO A 512 -5.60 -7.76 7.16
N GLY A 513 -6.80 -7.18 7.19
CA GLY A 513 -7.02 -5.89 7.85
C GLY A 513 -8.47 -5.63 8.24
N LYS A 514 -9.33 -6.65 8.22
CA LYS A 514 -10.71 -6.57 8.63
C LYS A 514 -11.03 -7.70 9.61
N ASP A 515 -11.87 -7.42 10.60
CA ASP A 515 -12.29 -8.37 11.64
C ASP A 515 -11.13 -8.99 12.45
N ILE A 516 -10.00 -8.27 12.59
CA ILE A 516 -8.77 -8.81 13.20
C ILE A 516 -8.81 -8.68 14.73
N LYS A 517 -8.89 -9.81 15.42
CA LYS A 517 -8.87 -9.93 16.88
C LYS A 517 -7.43 -10.08 17.39
N SER A 518 -6.89 -9.05 18.06
CA SER A 518 -5.55 -9.06 18.67
C SER A 518 -5.64 -8.62 20.15
N ILE A 519 -4.50 -8.57 20.82
CA ILE A 519 -4.41 -8.02 22.19
C ILE A 519 -4.70 -6.51 22.21
N PHE A 520 -4.99 -6.00 23.40
CA PHE A 520 -5.35 -4.61 23.66
C PHE A 520 -4.89 -4.25 25.08
N PRO A 521 -4.91 -2.98 25.51
CA PRO A 521 -4.53 -2.62 26.87
C PRO A 521 -5.40 -3.32 27.92
N VAL A 522 -4.82 -3.71 29.05
CA VAL A 522 -5.55 -4.38 30.13
C VAL A 522 -6.69 -3.50 30.68
N SER A 523 -6.47 -2.18 30.73
CA SER A 523 -7.48 -1.17 31.08
C SER A 523 -8.70 -1.14 30.15
N LEU A 524 -8.56 -1.62 28.91
CA LEU A 524 -9.56 -1.59 27.84
C LEU A 524 -10.12 -2.99 27.49
N GLY A 525 -9.84 -4.00 28.33
CA GLY A 525 -10.38 -5.36 28.18
C GLY A 525 -9.42 -6.40 27.58
N SER A 526 -8.12 -6.08 27.46
CA SER A 526 -7.03 -6.98 27.01
C SER A 526 -7.10 -7.53 25.57
N ILE A 527 -8.26 -7.53 24.90
CA ILE A 527 -8.47 -8.11 23.57
C ILE A 527 -9.44 -7.21 22.79
N LYS A 528 -9.18 -6.98 21.49
CA LYS A 528 -10.14 -6.27 20.63
C LYS A 528 -10.10 -6.70 19.17
N THR A 529 -11.27 -6.71 18.54
CA THR A 529 -11.46 -6.87 17.09
C THR A 529 -11.53 -5.49 16.44
N ILE A 530 -10.63 -5.22 15.49
CA ILE A 530 -10.67 -3.98 14.69
C ILE A 530 -10.40 -4.22 13.20
N SER A 531 -10.85 -3.27 12.38
CA SER A 531 -10.63 -3.20 10.94
C SER A 531 -9.95 -1.89 10.53
N GLY A 532 -8.95 -1.96 9.66
CA GLY A 532 -8.23 -0.82 9.08
C GLY A 532 -6.94 -1.24 8.36
N THR A 533 -6.44 -0.45 7.40
CA THR A 533 -5.14 -0.74 6.74
C THR A 533 -3.95 -0.61 7.70
N SER A 534 -4.09 0.14 8.80
CA SER A 534 -3.12 0.20 9.91
C SER A 534 -3.00 -1.14 10.66
N VAL A 535 -4.00 -2.01 10.55
CA VAL A 535 -3.99 -3.38 11.09
C VAL A 535 -3.25 -4.33 10.12
N SER A 536 -3.26 -4.05 8.82
CA SER A 536 -2.55 -4.81 7.79
C SER A 536 -1.04 -4.59 7.77
N ALA A 537 -0.57 -3.37 8.04
CA ALA A 537 0.86 -3.06 8.10
C ALA A 537 1.64 -3.99 9.09
N PRO A 538 1.14 -4.23 10.32
CA PRO A 538 1.67 -5.22 11.26
C PRO A 538 1.91 -6.63 10.69
N PHE A 539 1.06 -7.12 9.76
CA PHE A 539 1.27 -8.43 9.14
C PHE A 539 2.53 -8.46 8.26
N ILE A 540 2.76 -7.40 7.48
CA ILE A 540 3.95 -7.26 6.63
C ILE A 540 5.19 -7.01 7.48
N THR A 541 5.09 -6.21 8.54
CA THR A 541 6.14 -6.00 9.54
C THR A 541 6.59 -7.33 10.19
N GLY A 542 5.65 -8.16 10.65
CA GLY A 542 5.95 -9.47 11.21
C GLY A 542 6.59 -10.41 10.19
N ALA A 543 6.07 -10.45 8.96
CA ALA A 543 6.63 -11.28 7.89
C ALA A 543 8.06 -10.86 7.49
N LEU A 544 8.36 -9.56 7.49
CA LEU A 544 9.71 -9.03 7.28
C LEU A 544 10.68 -9.47 8.38
N ALA A 545 10.25 -9.52 9.65
CA ALA A 545 11.12 -9.96 10.73
C ALA A 545 11.53 -11.43 10.56
N LEU A 546 10.58 -12.32 10.22
CA LEU A 546 10.89 -13.72 9.90
C LEU A 546 11.79 -13.85 8.66
N TYR A 547 11.55 -13.03 7.62
CA TYR A 547 12.39 -13.05 6.42
C TYR A 547 13.84 -12.64 6.74
N LEU A 548 14.04 -11.57 7.53
CA LEU A 548 15.37 -11.11 7.94
C LEU A 548 16.09 -12.13 8.82
N GLN A 549 15.39 -12.78 9.74
CA GLN A 549 15.95 -13.86 10.56
C GLN A 549 16.47 -15.03 9.70
N SER A 550 15.85 -15.29 8.54
CA SER A 550 16.31 -16.35 7.63
C SER A 550 17.68 -16.08 6.97
N GLN A 551 18.19 -14.84 7.04
CA GLN A 551 19.49 -14.39 6.52
C GLN A 551 19.76 -14.70 5.03
N LYS A 552 18.71 -14.99 4.24
CA LYS A 552 18.80 -15.31 2.80
C LYS A 552 19.23 -14.11 1.94
N GLU A 553 18.99 -12.89 2.42
CA GLU A 553 19.38 -11.61 1.84
C GLU A 553 19.43 -10.56 2.97
N SER A 554 20.13 -9.44 2.76
CA SER A 554 20.19 -8.30 3.67
C SER A 554 19.86 -6.95 3.02
N ASN A 555 19.85 -6.86 1.69
CA ASN A 555 19.50 -5.65 0.94
C ASN A 555 17.97 -5.40 0.94
N PRO A 556 17.47 -4.27 1.48
CA PRO A 556 16.03 -4.00 1.54
C PRO A 556 15.33 -3.86 0.19
N GLU A 557 16.04 -3.44 -0.87
CA GLU A 557 15.46 -3.37 -2.21
C GLU A 557 15.19 -4.77 -2.77
N ILE A 558 16.14 -5.68 -2.60
CA ILE A 558 15.98 -7.08 -3.03
C ILE A 558 14.88 -7.77 -2.22
N ILE A 559 14.85 -7.59 -0.90
CA ILE A 559 13.82 -8.19 -0.02
C ILE A 559 12.43 -7.65 -0.37
N ARG A 560 12.27 -6.34 -0.57
CA ARG A 560 11.02 -5.73 -1.03
C ARG A 560 10.56 -6.34 -2.36
N ASN A 561 11.48 -6.48 -3.31
CA ASN A 561 11.18 -7.05 -4.62
C ASN A 561 10.78 -8.54 -4.52
N VAL A 562 11.48 -9.35 -3.71
CA VAL A 562 11.16 -10.77 -3.50
C VAL A 562 9.80 -10.95 -2.81
N LEU A 563 9.45 -10.12 -1.83
CA LEU A 563 8.12 -10.12 -1.20
C LEU A 563 7.03 -9.73 -2.21
N GLN A 564 7.25 -8.65 -2.99
CA GLN A 564 6.30 -8.16 -3.99
C GLN A 564 6.01 -9.18 -5.10
N ILE A 565 6.99 -9.96 -5.57
CA ILE A 565 6.76 -10.91 -6.67
C ILE A 565 6.26 -12.29 -6.21
N ASN A 566 6.27 -12.61 -4.91
CA ASN A 566 5.88 -13.93 -4.40
C ASN A 566 4.55 -13.93 -3.62
N THR A 567 3.73 -12.91 -3.88
CA THR A 567 2.35 -12.79 -3.42
C THR A 567 1.40 -13.82 -4.04
N LYS A 568 0.17 -13.88 -3.50
CA LYS A 568 -1.01 -14.53 -4.08
C LYS A 568 -1.96 -13.45 -4.61
N PRO A 569 -2.04 -13.21 -5.93
CA PRO A 569 -3.05 -12.31 -6.50
C PRO A 569 -4.47 -12.81 -6.20
N ILE A 570 -5.32 -11.92 -5.71
CA ILE A 570 -6.75 -12.18 -5.50
C ILE A 570 -7.38 -12.36 -6.88
N THR A 571 -7.98 -13.53 -7.12
CA THR A 571 -8.51 -13.96 -8.41
C THR A 571 -9.89 -14.56 -8.27
N PHE A 572 -10.69 -14.44 -9.34
CA PHE A 572 -12.05 -14.94 -9.42
C PHE A 572 -12.31 -15.46 -10.85
N LYS A 573 -13.41 -16.18 -11.05
CA LYS A 573 -13.81 -16.70 -12.37
C LYS A 573 -14.38 -15.59 -13.24
N ASN A 574 -14.02 -15.59 -14.53
CA ASN A 574 -14.66 -14.75 -15.52
C ASN A 574 -15.80 -15.54 -16.20
N ASP A 575 -17.04 -15.20 -15.88
CA ASP A 575 -18.23 -15.90 -16.37
C ASP A 575 -18.82 -15.29 -17.67
N ILE A 576 -18.08 -14.39 -18.32
CA ILE A 576 -18.43 -13.84 -19.64
C ILE A 576 -18.64 -14.96 -20.67
N GLU A 577 -19.68 -14.79 -21.48
CA GLU A 577 -20.09 -15.78 -22.49
C GLU A 577 -18.95 -16.12 -23.45
N GLY A 578 -18.71 -17.42 -23.64
CA GLY A 578 -17.66 -17.95 -24.52
C GLY A 578 -16.36 -18.39 -23.85
N ASN A 579 -16.04 -17.96 -22.62
CA ASN A 579 -14.78 -18.36 -21.94
C ASN A 579 -14.94 -18.73 -20.44
N LYS A 580 -16.01 -19.49 -20.15
CA LYS A 580 -16.29 -20.04 -18.82
C LYS A 580 -15.10 -20.90 -18.35
N ASN A 581 -14.59 -20.60 -17.15
CA ASN A 581 -13.37 -21.13 -16.50
C ASN A 581 -12.05 -20.34 -16.69
N SER A 582 -12.03 -19.17 -17.35
CA SER A 582 -10.85 -18.28 -17.27
C SER A 582 -10.75 -17.62 -15.89
N LEU A 583 -9.55 -17.58 -15.30
CA LEU A 583 -9.28 -16.84 -14.06
C LEU A 583 -8.76 -15.43 -14.37
N ILE A 584 -9.30 -14.44 -13.69
CA ILE A 584 -8.88 -13.04 -13.77
C ILE A 584 -8.65 -12.48 -12.37
N ALA A 585 -7.77 -11.48 -12.24
CA ALA A 585 -7.45 -10.86 -10.95
C ALA A 585 -8.27 -9.59 -10.67
N SER A 586 -8.48 -9.28 -9.40
CA SER A 586 -8.93 -7.94 -8.99
C SER A 586 -7.86 -6.89 -9.34
N THR A 587 -8.24 -5.63 -9.57
CA THR A 587 -7.29 -4.56 -9.96
C THR A 587 -6.11 -4.44 -9.00
N ILE A 588 -4.89 -4.22 -9.54
CA ILE A 588 -3.71 -4.02 -8.66
C ILE A 588 -3.81 -2.72 -7.86
N LEU A 589 -4.62 -1.76 -8.29
CA LEU A 589 -4.80 -0.46 -7.63
C LEU A 589 -5.35 -0.55 -6.20
N LYS A 590 -5.90 -1.71 -5.79
CA LYS A 590 -6.45 -1.95 -4.45
C LYS A 590 -5.79 -3.11 -3.70
N GLN A 591 -5.01 -3.96 -4.36
CA GLN A 591 -4.29 -5.09 -3.73
C GLN A 591 -2.75 -5.01 -3.84
N GLY A 592 -2.21 -4.03 -4.58
CA GLY A 592 -0.80 -4.03 -4.99
C GLY A 592 -0.45 -5.30 -5.76
N SER A 593 0.68 -5.93 -5.45
CA SER A 593 0.99 -7.23 -6.04
C SER A 593 0.12 -8.40 -5.53
N GLY A 594 -0.77 -8.18 -4.54
CA GLY A 594 -1.65 -9.20 -3.96
C GLY A 594 -1.30 -9.58 -2.53
N LEU A 595 -1.96 -10.61 -2.01
CA LEU A 595 -1.81 -11.08 -0.63
C LEU A 595 -0.39 -11.61 -0.37
N ILE A 596 0.22 -11.24 0.76
CA ILE A 596 1.48 -11.80 1.25
C ILE A 596 1.45 -13.34 1.30
N SER A 597 2.55 -13.97 0.89
CA SER A 597 2.77 -15.41 1.09
C SER A 597 4.24 -15.65 1.43
N LEU A 598 4.53 -15.64 2.74
CA LEU A 598 5.90 -15.67 3.26
C LEU A 598 6.66 -16.93 2.85
N SER A 599 6.02 -18.11 2.82
CA SER A 599 6.70 -19.33 2.37
C SER A 599 7.10 -19.30 0.88
N ASN A 600 6.30 -18.67 0.01
CA ASN A 600 6.70 -18.45 -1.39
C ASN A 600 7.89 -17.49 -1.48
N ALA A 601 7.94 -16.43 -0.68
CA ALA A 601 9.08 -15.52 -0.64
C ALA A 601 10.35 -16.21 -0.09
N LEU A 602 10.23 -16.94 1.02
CA LEU A 602 11.32 -17.71 1.65
C LEU A 602 11.87 -18.82 0.75
N SER A 603 11.05 -19.39 -0.14
CA SER A 603 11.44 -20.45 -1.08
C SER A 603 11.63 -19.97 -2.52
N SER A 604 11.68 -18.65 -2.75
CA SER A 604 11.86 -18.06 -4.08
C SER A 604 13.19 -18.47 -4.71
N THR A 605 13.13 -19.11 -5.88
CA THR A 605 14.29 -19.43 -6.72
C THR A 605 14.68 -18.26 -7.64
N ILE A 606 14.00 -17.13 -7.53
CA ILE A 606 13.94 -16.10 -8.56
C ILE A 606 13.96 -14.68 -7.98
N MET A 607 14.60 -13.76 -8.71
CA MET A 607 14.53 -12.31 -8.50
C MET A 607 14.23 -11.63 -9.85
N THR A 608 13.47 -10.54 -9.83
CA THR A 608 13.26 -9.69 -11.02
C THR A 608 13.74 -8.26 -10.78
N SER A 609 14.12 -7.57 -11.86
CA SER A 609 14.30 -6.12 -11.86
C SER A 609 13.60 -5.50 -13.08
N PRO A 610 12.62 -4.59 -12.89
CA PRO A 610 11.98 -4.22 -11.62
C PRO A 610 11.05 -5.33 -11.07
N SER A 611 10.50 -5.13 -9.87
CA SER A 611 9.44 -5.97 -9.28
C SER A 611 8.02 -5.61 -9.78
N LYS A 612 7.83 -4.37 -10.25
CA LYS A 612 6.57 -3.82 -10.75
C LYS A 612 6.79 -2.85 -11.93
N LEU A 613 5.79 -2.70 -12.79
CA LEU A 613 5.89 -2.01 -14.08
C LEU A 613 4.81 -0.91 -14.23
N ALA A 614 5.11 0.31 -13.76
CA ALA A 614 4.29 1.50 -14.06
C ALA A 614 4.50 1.92 -15.53
N LEU A 615 3.48 1.71 -16.37
CA LEU A 615 3.53 1.91 -17.84
C LEU A 615 3.29 3.36 -18.29
N ASN A 616 2.90 4.22 -17.34
CA ASN A 616 2.45 5.59 -17.51
C ASN A 616 1.10 5.72 -18.26
N ASP A 617 0.69 6.95 -18.56
CA ASP A 617 -0.45 7.26 -19.41
C ASP A 617 -0.16 7.02 -20.92
N THR A 618 -1.12 7.37 -21.79
CA THR A 618 -1.02 7.08 -23.24
C THR A 618 -0.05 8.03 -23.95
N ASP A 619 0.01 9.30 -23.55
CA ASP A 619 0.92 10.30 -24.12
C ASP A 619 2.38 9.94 -23.79
N ASN A 620 2.62 9.52 -22.54
CA ASN A 620 3.93 9.17 -22.03
C ASN A 620 4.20 7.64 -22.05
N PHE A 621 3.45 6.90 -22.89
CA PHE A 621 3.38 5.43 -22.84
C PHE A 621 4.71 4.74 -23.14
N ASN A 622 5.33 4.23 -22.08
CA ASN A 622 6.62 3.53 -22.17
C ASN A 622 6.46 2.00 -22.39
N GLY A 623 5.22 1.50 -22.47
CA GLY A 623 4.90 0.07 -22.56
C GLY A 623 5.27 -0.62 -23.88
N LYS A 624 5.67 0.11 -24.93
CA LYS A 624 5.98 -0.46 -26.25
C LYS A 624 7.16 -1.46 -26.23
N LYS A 625 8.18 -1.24 -25.39
CA LYS A 625 9.31 -2.16 -25.15
C LYS A 625 9.85 -1.98 -23.72
N ARG A 626 9.25 -2.66 -22.74
CA ARG A 626 9.77 -2.73 -21.36
C ARG A 626 10.75 -3.87 -21.21
N CYS A 627 11.89 -3.63 -20.58
CA CYS A 627 12.77 -4.70 -20.14
C CYS A 627 12.34 -5.22 -18.75
N LEU A 628 12.45 -6.53 -18.56
CA LEU A 628 12.40 -7.21 -17.27
C LEU A 628 13.63 -8.12 -17.18
N THR A 629 14.58 -7.77 -16.31
CA THR A 629 15.75 -8.62 -16.02
C THR A 629 15.32 -9.72 -15.06
N LEU A 630 15.54 -10.98 -15.45
CA LEU A 630 15.30 -12.15 -14.61
C LEU A 630 16.62 -12.71 -14.08
N THR A 631 16.72 -12.99 -12.79
CA THR A 631 17.90 -13.62 -12.17
C THR A 631 17.49 -14.90 -11.45
N ASN A 632 18.19 -16.00 -11.73
CA ASN A 632 18.03 -17.25 -10.99
C ASN A 632 18.89 -17.22 -9.72
N ILE A 633 18.24 -17.11 -8.56
CA ILE A 633 18.89 -17.19 -7.24
C ILE A 633 18.78 -18.59 -6.61
N GLY A 634 18.14 -19.53 -7.30
CA GLY A 634 18.07 -20.94 -6.93
C GLY A 634 19.39 -21.69 -7.16
N LYS A 635 19.48 -22.89 -6.58
CA LYS A 635 20.69 -23.74 -6.60
C LYS A 635 20.87 -24.56 -7.88
N GLU A 636 19.90 -24.58 -8.79
CA GLU A 636 19.87 -25.43 -9.98
C GLU A 636 19.66 -24.65 -11.29
N THR A 637 19.90 -25.30 -12.43
CA THR A 637 19.74 -24.69 -13.78
C THR A 637 18.29 -24.79 -14.27
N THR A 638 17.45 -23.91 -13.74
CA THR A 638 15.99 -23.88 -13.91
C THR A 638 15.55 -23.30 -15.26
N LYS A 639 14.45 -23.84 -15.80
CA LYS A 639 13.70 -23.23 -16.91
C LYS A 639 12.55 -22.39 -16.35
N PHE A 640 12.47 -21.13 -16.74
CA PHE A 640 11.36 -20.24 -16.40
C PHE A 640 10.46 -20.03 -17.61
N THR A 641 9.15 -20.16 -17.44
CA THR A 641 8.14 -19.92 -18.48
C THR A 641 7.29 -18.71 -18.15
N PHE A 642 7.00 -17.88 -19.14
CA PHE A 642 6.23 -16.64 -18.98
C PHE A 642 4.80 -16.80 -19.48
N ASN A 643 3.85 -16.25 -18.72
CA ASN A 643 2.46 -16.13 -19.09
C ASN A 643 1.89 -14.79 -18.57
N HIS A 644 0.65 -14.47 -18.94
CA HIS A 644 -0.06 -13.28 -18.51
C HIS A 644 -1.27 -13.66 -17.65
N LEU A 645 -1.48 -12.91 -16.55
CA LEU A 645 -2.72 -12.92 -15.77
C LEU A 645 -3.32 -11.51 -15.85
N PRO A 646 -4.41 -11.30 -16.60
CA PRO A 646 -5.07 -10.01 -16.64
C PRO A 646 -5.74 -9.68 -15.29
N ALA A 647 -5.79 -8.39 -14.96
CA ALA A 647 -6.55 -7.88 -13.82
C ALA A 647 -7.57 -6.84 -14.28
N GLN A 648 -8.65 -6.67 -13.51
CA GLN A 648 -9.70 -5.71 -13.83
C GLN A 648 -9.18 -4.30 -14.10
N THR A 649 -9.76 -3.67 -15.11
CA THR A 649 -9.57 -2.25 -15.42
C THR A 649 -10.54 -1.42 -14.58
N ILE A 650 -10.12 -0.21 -14.22
CA ILE A 650 -10.88 0.72 -13.40
C ILE A 650 -11.26 1.94 -14.23
N ASN A 651 -12.56 2.10 -14.48
CA ASN A 651 -13.14 3.36 -14.92
C ASN A 651 -13.25 4.25 -13.67
N GLY A 652 -12.17 4.99 -13.41
CA GLY A 652 -11.99 5.80 -12.20
C GLY A 652 -12.77 7.12 -12.17
N TYR A 653 -13.30 7.54 -13.32
CA TYR A 653 -13.94 8.82 -13.55
C TYR A 653 -15.43 8.67 -13.83
N ASP A 654 -16.23 9.69 -13.52
CA ASP A 654 -17.69 9.67 -13.68
C ASP A 654 -18.18 9.65 -15.14
N GLY A 655 -17.29 9.93 -16.10
CA GLY A 655 -17.58 9.94 -17.54
C GLY A 655 -18.35 11.17 -18.05
N ILE A 656 -18.71 12.11 -17.16
CA ILE A 656 -19.53 13.29 -17.49
C ILE A 656 -18.73 14.57 -17.21
N ASN A 657 -18.31 14.75 -15.96
CA ASN A 657 -17.57 15.94 -15.50
C ASN A 657 -16.05 15.67 -15.44
N LEU A 658 -15.62 14.45 -15.78
CA LEU A 658 -14.23 13.97 -15.71
C LEU A 658 -13.60 14.12 -14.30
N VAL A 659 -14.44 14.03 -13.27
CA VAL A 659 -14.03 13.94 -11.87
C VAL A 659 -13.93 12.48 -11.42
N PRO A 660 -12.95 12.08 -10.58
CA PRO A 660 -12.86 10.70 -10.11
C PRO A 660 -14.01 10.32 -9.16
N ALA A 661 -14.67 9.21 -9.47
CA ALA A 661 -15.88 8.73 -8.79
C ALA A 661 -15.58 8.04 -7.45
N ASN A 662 -16.46 8.22 -6.45
CA ASN A 662 -16.38 7.53 -5.14
C ASN A 662 -16.31 6.01 -5.26
N SER A 663 -17.13 5.45 -6.17
CA SER A 663 -17.21 4.03 -6.46
C SER A 663 -16.79 3.79 -7.92
N PRO A 664 -15.47 3.65 -8.20
CA PRO A 664 -14.98 3.35 -9.55
C PRO A 664 -15.59 2.07 -10.12
N ILE A 665 -15.94 2.09 -11.40
CA ILE A 665 -16.53 0.92 -12.06
C ILE A 665 -15.40 -0.02 -12.52
N THR A 666 -15.42 -1.26 -12.03
CA THR A 666 -14.55 -2.34 -12.50
C THR A 666 -15.05 -2.92 -13.82
N THR A 667 -14.19 -3.03 -14.83
CA THR A 667 -14.49 -3.73 -16.09
C THR A 667 -13.58 -4.95 -16.28
N ASN A 668 -14.09 -5.96 -16.99
CA ASN A 668 -13.34 -7.16 -17.39
C ASN A 668 -12.69 -6.98 -18.77
N SER A 669 -12.23 -5.75 -19.05
CA SER A 669 -11.55 -5.34 -20.28
C SER A 669 -10.05 -5.18 -19.98
N PHE A 670 -9.17 -5.73 -20.83
CA PHE A 670 -7.78 -6.02 -20.42
C PHE A 670 -6.72 -5.54 -21.42
N ALA A 671 -5.56 -5.16 -20.89
CA ALA A 671 -4.35 -4.95 -21.68
C ALA A 671 -3.74 -6.27 -22.15
N ASN A 672 -3.19 -6.29 -23.36
CA ASN A 672 -2.53 -7.46 -23.97
C ASN A 672 -1.01 -7.35 -23.81
N VAL A 673 -0.34 -8.44 -23.45
CA VAL A 673 1.12 -8.51 -23.26
C VAL A 673 1.77 -9.48 -24.23
N LYS A 674 2.75 -9.00 -25.01
CA LYS A 674 3.62 -9.83 -25.85
C LYS A 674 5.00 -9.99 -25.23
N PHE A 675 5.51 -11.21 -25.23
CA PHE A 675 6.81 -11.59 -24.70
C PHE A 675 7.82 -11.83 -25.84
N SER A 676 9.05 -11.32 -25.72
CA SER A 676 10.12 -11.61 -26.69
C SER A 676 10.59 -13.08 -26.66
N LYS A 677 10.34 -13.79 -25.56
CA LYS A 677 10.56 -15.23 -25.38
C LYS A 677 9.49 -15.77 -24.43
N LEU A 678 8.85 -16.90 -24.75
CA LEU A 678 7.89 -17.57 -23.85
C LEU A 678 8.56 -18.39 -22.74
N SER A 679 9.86 -18.68 -22.88
CA SER A 679 10.65 -19.30 -21.80
C SER A 679 12.14 -19.01 -21.95
N ILE A 680 12.88 -19.08 -20.84
CA ILE A 680 14.34 -19.07 -20.80
C ILE A 680 14.85 -20.14 -19.84
N ARG A 681 16.14 -20.48 -19.91
CA ARG A 681 16.81 -21.37 -18.97
C ARG A 681 18.04 -20.66 -18.42
N LEU A 682 18.18 -20.62 -17.10
CA LEU A 682 19.22 -19.87 -16.39
C LEU A 682 19.94 -20.80 -15.41
N ARG A 683 21.27 -20.75 -15.40
CA ARG A 683 22.11 -21.34 -14.34
C ARG A 683 21.97 -20.55 -13.04
N PRO A 684 22.38 -21.10 -11.88
CA PRO A 684 22.48 -20.35 -10.63
C PRO A 684 23.32 -19.07 -10.81
N GLY A 685 22.80 -17.93 -10.37
CA GLY A 685 23.42 -16.61 -10.53
C GLY A 685 23.36 -16.02 -11.95
N GLU A 686 22.83 -16.74 -12.94
CA GLU A 686 22.68 -16.22 -14.30
C GLU A 686 21.48 -15.27 -14.40
N SER A 687 21.65 -14.18 -15.14
CA SER A 687 20.61 -13.18 -15.39
C SER A 687 20.35 -13.00 -16.88
N GLN A 688 19.10 -12.81 -17.28
CA GLN A 688 18.73 -12.50 -18.66
C GLN A 688 17.52 -11.56 -18.76
N ASP A 689 17.64 -10.60 -19.68
CA ASP A 689 16.59 -9.66 -20.03
C ASP A 689 15.51 -10.29 -20.92
N ILE A 690 14.25 -9.98 -20.60
CA ILE A 690 13.06 -10.24 -21.41
C ILE A 690 12.48 -8.90 -21.85
N ASN A 691 12.18 -8.75 -23.13
CA ASN A 691 11.44 -7.61 -23.63
C ASN A 691 9.93 -7.92 -23.63
N LEU A 692 9.16 -6.99 -23.08
CA LEU A 692 7.71 -7.02 -22.96
C LEU A 692 7.12 -5.87 -23.78
N SER A 693 6.10 -6.15 -24.59
CA SER A 693 5.35 -5.14 -25.33
C SER A 693 3.88 -5.17 -24.91
N PHE A 694 3.45 -4.09 -24.28
CA PHE A 694 2.09 -3.90 -23.79
C PHE A 694 1.23 -3.20 -24.85
N THR A 695 -0.04 -3.60 -24.95
CA THR A 695 -1.09 -2.89 -25.70
C THR A 695 -2.24 -2.60 -24.72
N PRO A 696 -2.70 -1.33 -24.56
CA PRO A 696 -3.87 -1.01 -23.75
C PRO A 696 -5.14 -1.76 -24.20
N PRO A 697 -6.19 -1.81 -23.35
CA PRO A 697 -7.50 -2.34 -23.75
C PRO A 697 -8.06 -1.62 -24.99
N LYS A 698 -8.84 -2.35 -25.79
CA LYS A 698 -9.36 -1.88 -27.08
C LYS A 698 -10.88 -1.67 -27.14
N GLU A 699 -11.62 -2.10 -26.14
CA GLU A 699 -13.07 -2.28 -26.23
C GLU A 699 -13.85 -0.95 -26.13
N GLU A 700 -14.98 -0.88 -26.83
CA GLU A 700 -15.77 0.35 -27.04
C GLU A 700 -16.40 0.89 -25.75
N ASN A 701 -16.60 0.03 -24.73
CA ASN A 701 -17.19 0.39 -23.44
C ASN A 701 -16.20 1.06 -22.46
N GLU A 702 -14.92 1.20 -22.82
CA GLU A 702 -13.96 1.94 -22.01
C GLU A 702 -13.87 3.42 -22.41
N ILE A 703 -14.43 4.26 -21.54
CA ILE A 703 -14.19 5.71 -21.50
C ILE A 703 -12.68 5.98 -21.51
N ASN A 704 -12.25 7.09 -22.13
CA ASN A 704 -10.89 7.60 -21.89
C ASN A 704 -10.67 7.81 -20.38
N ASN A 705 -9.41 7.75 -19.94
CA ASN A 705 -8.99 7.90 -18.54
C ASN A 705 -9.24 6.65 -17.67
N SER A 706 -9.47 5.48 -18.29
CA SER A 706 -9.44 4.17 -17.62
C SER A 706 -8.02 3.78 -17.16
N LEU A 707 -7.93 3.06 -16.04
CA LEU A 707 -6.68 2.54 -15.47
C LEU A 707 -6.66 1.02 -15.53
N TYR A 708 -5.84 0.47 -16.42
CA TYR A 708 -5.76 -0.97 -16.70
C TYR A 708 -4.56 -1.62 -15.98
N SER A 709 -4.69 -2.90 -15.62
CA SER A 709 -3.65 -3.58 -14.83
C SER A 709 -3.53 -5.09 -15.11
N GLY A 710 -2.56 -5.74 -14.47
CA GLY A 710 -2.38 -7.20 -14.53
C GLY A 710 -1.02 -7.64 -14.01
N TYR A 711 -0.66 -8.90 -14.30
CA TYR A 711 0.57 -9.53 -13.86
C TYR A 711 1.28 -10.27 -14.98
N ILE A 712 2.60 -10.15 -15.01
CA ILE A 712 3.49 -11.09 -15.67
C ILE A 712 3.68 -12.29 -14.74
N VAL A 713 3.18 -13.45 -15.16
CA VAL A 713 3.31 -14.70 -14.41
C VAL A 713 4.58 -15.41 -14.86
N ILE A 714 5.47 -15.70 -13.92
CA ILE A 714 6.74 -16.37 -14.15
C ILE A 714 6.68 -17.68 -13.40
N THR A 715 6.72 -18.81 -14.11
CA THR A 715 6.62 -20.15 -13.50
C THR A 715 7.98 -20.86 -13.56
N ASP A 716 8.45 -21.32 -12.41
CA ASP A 716 9.58 -22.24 -12.28
C ASP A 716 9.17 -23.62 -12.80
N SER A 717 9.82 -24.12 -13.86
CA SER A 717 9.46 -25.41 -14.46
C SER A 717 9.80 -26.61 -13.58
N THR A 718 10.68 -26.45 -12.59
CA THR A 718 11.11 -27.49 -11.65
C THR A 718 10.15 -27.52 -10.46
N THR A 719 10.04 -26.42 -9.72
CA THR A 719 9.25 -26.34 -8.47
C THR A 719 7.75 -26.12 -8.70
N LYS A 720 7.34 -25.74 -9.93
CA LYS A 720 5.98 -25.30 -10.32
C LYS A 720 5.48 -24.02 -9.61
N LYS A 721 6.29 -23.42 -8.72
CA LYS A 721 5.94 -22.16 -8.06
C LYS A 721 5.86 -21.02 -9.09
N ARG A 722 5.01 -20.04 -8.78
CA ARG A 722 4.70 -18.88 -9.63
C ARG A 722 5.07 -17.60 -8.90
N SER A 723 5.72 -16.69 -9.62
CA SER A 723 5.97 -15.32 -9.18
C SER A 723 5.29 -14.33 -10.14
N TYR A 724 4.93 -13.16 -9.64
CA TYR A 724 3.99 -12.22 -10.26
C TYR A 724 4.56 -10.80 -10.29
N VAL A 725 5.05 -10.34 -11.44
CA VAL A 725 5.46 -8.94 -11.64
C VAL A 725 4.25 -8.13 -12.07
N SER A 726 3.76 -7.27 -11.19
CA SER A 726 2.55 -6.46 -11.41
C SER A 726 2.81 -5.31 -12.39
N TYR A 727 1.79 -4.91 -13.17
CA TYR A 727 1.84 -3.76 -14.07
C TYR A 727 0.54 -2.95 -14.06
N MET A 728 0.64 -1.66 -14.35
CA MET A 728 -0.50 -0.75 -14.51
C MET A 728 -0.16 0.37 -15.50
N GLY A 729 -1.16 0.83 -16.26
CA GLY A 729 -1.07 2.03 -17.09
C GLY A 729 -2.42 2.73 -17.23
N MET A 730 -2.41 3.93 -17.80
CA MET A 730 -3.60 4.76 -18.00
C MET A 730 -3.91 4.94 -19.51
N LYS A 731 -5.18 4.84 -19.87
CA LYS A 731 -5.72 5.15 -21.20
C LYS A 731 -6.03 6.65 -21.26
N GLY A 732 -5.63 7.36 -22.32
CA GLY A 732 -5.72 8.83 -22.36
C GLY A 732 -4.55 9.51 -21.66
N SER A 733 -4.70 10.77 -21.27
CA SER A 733 -3.63 11.64 -20.75
C SER A 733 -4.00 12.16 -19.37
N LEU A 734 -3.14 12.00 -18.36
CA LEU A 734 -3.43 12.53 -17.03
C LEU A 734 -3.31 14.05 -17.01
N LYS A 735 -2.43 14.62 -17.85
CA LYS A 735 -2.17 16.07 -17.94
C LYS A 735 -3.34 16.83 -18.59
N SER A 736 -4.05 16.22 -19.55
CA SER A 736 -5.15 16.88 -20.28
C SER A 736 -6.49 16.89 -19.56
N LEU A 737 -6.55 16.39 -18.32
CA LEU A 737 -7.78 16.35 -17.52
C LEU A 737 -7.96 17.65 -16.71
N PRO A 738 -9.20 18.00 -16.33
CA PRO A 738 -9.45 19.15 -15.48
C PRO A 738 -8.87 18.91 -14.08
N ILE A 739 -8.24 19.94 -13.52
CA ILE A 739 -7.83 19.98 -12.11
C ILE A 739 -8.95 20.59 -11.27
N LEU A 740 -9.67 21.57 -11.81
CA LEU A 740 -10.78 22.28 -11.20
C LEU A 740 -12.12 21.67 -11.71
N ASP A 741 -13.04 21.40 -10.79
CA ASP A 741 -14.41 20.97 -11.12
C ASP A 741 -15.32 22.20 -11.29
N ASP A 742 -15.47 22.64 -12.54
CA ASP A 742 -16.32 23.77 -12.90
C ASP A 742 -17.82 23.45 -12.86
N GLN A 743 -18.17 22.21 -13.23
CA GLN A 743 -19.55 21.68 -13.23
C GLN A 743 -20.21 21.69 -11.85
N SER A 744 -19.41 21.71 -10.76
CA SER A 744 -19.88 21.88 -9.39
C SER A 744 -20.44 23.27 -9.03
N GLY A 745 -20.37 24.24 -9.95
CA GLY A 745 -20.69 25.65 -9.67
C GLY A 745 -19.58 26.33 -8.89
N ALA A 746 -18.35 26.05 -9.33
CA ALA A 746 -17.07 26.58 -8.83
C ALA A 746 -16.12 26.79 -10.03
N PRO A 747 -14.92 27.35 -9.84
CA PRO A 747 -14.58 28.26 -8.75
C PRO A 747 -15.51 29.48 -8.72
N PHE A 748 -15.70 30.06 -7.55
CA PHE A 748 -16.60 31.20 -7.32
C PHE A 748 -16.04 32.10 -6.22
N ILE A 749 -16.46 33.36 -6.16
CA ILE A 749 -16.24 34.22 -4.98
C ILE A 749 -17.55 34.54 -4.26
N GLN A 750 -17.50 34.77 -2.95
CA GLN A 750 -18.60 35.30 -2.14
C GLN A 750 -18.04 36.18 -1.01
N SER A 751 -18.87 37.02 -0.37
CA SER A 751 -18.51 37.62 0.93
C SER A 751 -18.70 36.59 2.06
N GLY A 752 -17.91 36.68 3.13
CA GLY A 752 -18.17 35.90 4.34
C GLY A 752 -19.48 36.25 5.05
N LYS A 753 -20.08 37.42 4.77
CA LYS A 753 -21.39 37.83 5.31
C LYS A 753 -22.60 37.11 4.68
N ASN A 754 -22.48 36.48 3.51
CA ASN A 754 -23.64 35.91 2.80
C ASN A 754 -23.30 34.78 1.83
N ASP A 755 -24.31 33.97 1.47
CA ASP A 755 -24.19 32.81 0.56
C ASP A 755 -24.34 33.19 -0.95
N GLN A 756 -24.28 34.46 -1.33
CA GLN A 756 -24.33 34.84 -2.75
C GLN A 756 -23.00 34.54 -3.43
N LYS A 757 -23.01 33.56 -4.32
CA LYS A 757 -21.87 33.23 -5.18
C LYS A 757 -21.86 34.11 -6.43
N PHE A 758 -20.66 34.53 -6.81
CA PHE A 758 -20.33 35.27 -8.02
C PHE A 758 -19.41 34.38 -8.86
N THR A 759 -19.76 34.20 -10.13
CA THR A 759 -19.16 33.19 -11.03
C THR A 759 -18.88 33.71 -12.44
N SER A 760 -19.55 34.76 -12.89
CA SER A 760 -19.27 35.41 -14.17
C SER A 760 -18.18 36.48 -14.01
N PRO A 761 -17.22 36.62 -14.95
CA PRO A 761 -16.20 37.67 -14.93
C PRO A 761 -16.75 39.11 -14.90
N GLU A 762 -18.00 39.33 -15.33
CA GLU A 762 -18.65 40.66 -15.35
C GLU A 762 -19.25 41.08 -13.99
N GLU A 763 -19.50 40.13 -13.09
CA GLU A 763 -20.16 40.43 -11.81
C GLU A 763 -19.22 41.17 -10.84
N VAL A 764 -19.78 42.00 -9.96
CA VAL A 764 -19.03 42.79 -8.97
C VAL A 764 -19.46 42.39 -7.54
N LEU A 765 -18.51 41.87 -6.77
CA LEU A 765 -18.60 41.65 -5.33
C LEU A 765 -17.99 42.86 -4.59
N THR A 766 -18.83 43.75 -4.07
CA THR A 766 -18.38 44.83 -3.18
C THR A 766 -18.21 44.32 -1.75
N VAL A 767 -17.09 44.65 -1.10
CA VAL A 767 -16.74 44.19 0.27
C VAL A 767 -16.08 45.30 1.09
N SER A 768 -16.36 45.35 2.39
CA SER A 768 -15.80 46.34 3.31
C SER A 768 -14.51 45.93 4.03
N MET A 769 -14.12 44.64 3.95
CA MET A 769 -12.96 44.06 4.67
C MET A 769 -13.00 44.27 6.20
N LYS A 770 -14.21 44.43 6.77
CA LYS A 770 -14.47 44.54 8.21
C LYS A 770 -15.27 43.33 8.69
N ASP A 771 -14.91 42.82 9.87
CA ASP A 771 -15.48 41.61 10.47
C ASP A 771 -15.45 40.43 9.46
N ASP A 772 -16.57 39.73 9.26
CA ASP A 772 -16.67 38.64 8.28
C ASP A 772 -16.83 39.12 6.80
N ASP A 773 -16.70 40.41 6.49
CA ASP A 773 -16.87 40.95 5.12
C ASP A 773 -15.63 40.83 4.22
N ILE A 774 -15.00 39.68 4.32
CA ILE A 774 -13.83 39.28 3.52
C ILE A 774 -14.28 38.45 2.32
N VAL A 775 -13.45 38.40 1.28
CA VAL A 775 -13.74 37.56 0.11
C VAL A 775 -13.37 36.12 0.39
N LEU A 776 -14.27 35.21 0.01
CA LEU A 776 -14.09 33.77 0.07
C LEU A 776 -14.06 33.22 -1.36
N LEU A 777 -12.88 32.80 -1.84
CA LEU A 777 -12.73 32.04 -3.08
C LEU A 777 -13.04 30.58 -2.79
N GLY A 778 -14.20 30.11 -3.25
CA GLY A 778 -14.55 28.70 -3.28
C GLY A 778 -14.00 28.03 -4.55
N ALA A 779 -13.23 26.96 -4.41
CA ALA A 779 -12.74 26.13 -5.50
C ALA A 779 -12.99 24.64 -5.19
N ARG A 780 -13.00 23.79 -6.22
CA ARG A 780 -13.17 22.34 -6.07
C ARG A 780 -12.17 21.60 -6.94
N MET A 781 -11.44 20.66 -6.34
CA MET A 781 -10.33 19.94 -6.95
C MET A 781 -10.82 18.61 -7.53
N ALA A 782 -10.99 18.54 -8.85
CA ALA A 782 -11.21 17.31 -9.60
C ALA A 782 -10.01 16.35 -9.46
N GLN A 783 -8.79 16.89 -9.59
CA GLN A 783 -7.52 16.17 -9.44
C GLN A 783 -6.63 16.79 -8.36
N GLY A 784 -5.62 16.03 -7.91
CA GLY A 784 -4.54 16.59 -7.11
C GLY A 784 -3.60 17.43 -7.96
N THR A 785 -2.97 18.45 -7.37
CA THR A 785 -1.94 19.27 -8.02
C THR A 785 -0.70 19.40 -7.15
N LYS A 786 0.49 19.46 -7.77
CA LYS A 786 1.74 19.73 -7.02
C LYS A 786 1.74 21.14 -6.45
N ILE A 787 1.18 22.14 -7.17
CA ILE A 787 1.22 23.55 -6.81
C ILE A 787 -0.14 24.21 -7.11
N LEU A 788 -0.73 24.85 -6.11
CA LEU A 788 -1.93 25.67 -6.21
C LEU A 788 -1.63 27.07 -5.66
N THR A 789 -1.56 28.08 -6.53
CA THR A 789 -1.43 29.50 -6.11
C THR A 789 -2.72 30.27 -6.30
N VAL A 790 -2.89 31.33 -5.51
CA VAL A 790 -3.90 32.37 -5.74
C VAL A 790 -3.24 33.73 -5.58
N ASP A 791 -3.32 34.53 -6.62
CA ASP A 791 -2.75 35.87 -6.73
C ASP A 791 -3.85 36.92 -6.89
N VAL A 792 -3.58 38.17 -6.50
CA VAL A 792 -4.49 39.29 -6.73
C VAL A 792 -3.98 40.13 -7.91
N ILE A 793 -4.84 40.39 -8.88
CA ILE A 793 -4.55 41.26 -10.03
C ILE A 793 -5.50 42.47 -10.05
N PRO A 794 -5.14 43.59 -10.71
CA PRO A 794 -6.07 44.68 -10.96
C PRO A 794 -7.26 44.22 -11.81
N ALA A 795 -8.43 44.85 -11.66
CA ALA A 795 -9.60 44.53 -12.50
C ALA A 795 -9.62 45.24 -13.86
N GLU A 796 -8.88 46.35 -14.02
CA GLU A 796 -8.94 47.27 -15.17
C GLU A 796 -8.07 46.84 -16.37
N SER A 797 -7.74 45.54 -16.48
CA SER A 797 -7.20 44.97 -17.72
C SER A 797 -8.33 44.70 -18.71
N ASP A 798 -8.81 45.76 -19.37
CA ASP A 798 -9.81 45.70 -20.45
C ASP A 798 -9.21 45.31 -21.82
N ASP A 799 -7.88 45.15 -21.92
CA ASP A 799 -7.26 44.34 -22.97
C ASP A 799 -7.51 42.85 -22.66
N ASP A 800 -8.00 42.10 -23.65
CA ASP A 800 -7.96 40.63 -23.61
C ASP A 800 -6.52 40.18 -23.30
N VAL A 801 -6.33 39.48 -22.17
CA VAL A 801 -5.01 38.99 -21.76
C VAL A 801 -4.65 37.74 -22.58
N GLU A 802 -4.38 37.95 -23.86
CA GLU A 802 -3.70 36.97 -24.70
C GLU A 802 -2.42 36.48 -23.98
N PRO A 803 -2.03 35.20 -24.17
CA PRO A 803 -0.67 34.80 -23.84
C PRO A 803 0.33 35.73 -24.54
N PRO A 804 1.40 36.18 -23.87
CA PRO A 804 2.40 37.03 -24.50
C PRO A 804 2.90 36.35 -25.77
N THR A 805 2.63 36.98 -26.92
CA THR A 805 2.94 36.43 -28.23
C THR A 805 4.45 36.24 -28.38
N GLU A 806 4.85 35.27 -29.21
CA GLU A 806 6.24 34.82 -29.34
C GLU A 806 7.21 35.98 -29.65
N THR A 807 7.87 36.50 -28.62
CA THR A 807 8.96 37.46 -28.78
C THR A 807 10.14 36.75 -29.41
N GLN A 808 10.30 36.91 -30.72
CA GLN A 808 11.50 36.46 -31.43
C GLN A 808 12.76 37.00 -30.74
N PRO A 809 13.86 36.23 -30.71
CA PRO A 809 15.07 36.62 -30.02
C PRO A 809 15.66 37.89 -30.64
N GLN A 810 15.73 38.97 -29.84
CA GLN A 810 16.54 40.13 -30.21
C GLN A 810 18.01 39.70 -30.31
N GLU A 811 18.65 39.95 -31.45
CA GLU A 811 20.08 39.76 -31.60
C GLU A 811 20.83 40.67 -30.63
N THR A 812 21.73 40.09 -29.84
CA THR A 812 22.58 40.83 -28.91
C THR A 812 23.62 41.63 -29.68
N ASN A 813 23.34 42.92 -29.92
CA ASN A 813 24.30 43.86 -30.49
C ASN A 813 25.54 43.96 -29.59
N LEU A 814 26.64 43.34 -30.02
CA LEU A 814 27.98 43.60 -29.50
C LEU A 814 28.43 45.00 -29.94
N PRO A 815 29.17 45.75 -29.09
CA PRO A 815 29.55 47.12 -29.40
C PRO A 815 30.57 47.21 -30.55
N THR A 816 30.35 48.15 -31.46
CA THR A 816 31.19 48.40 -32.62
C THR A 816 32.50 49.09 -32.24
N GLU A 817 33.64 48.58 -32.74
CA GLU A 817 34.90 49.32 -32.81
C GLU A 817 35.30 49.53 -34.29
N ALA A 818 35.97 50.65 -34.59
CA ALA A 818 36.06 51.21 -35.94
C ALA A 818 37.31 50.74 -36.75
N PRO A 819 37.30 50.82 -38.11
CA PRO A 819 38.14 49.96 -38.95
C PRO A 819 39.42 50.60 -39.51
N VAL A 820 40.42 49.75 -39.84
CA VAL A 820 41.50 50.01 -40.81
C VAL A 820 41.71 48.76 -41.70
N GLN A 821 42.28 48.94 -42.90
CA GLN A 821 42.29 48.01 -44.04
C GLN A 821 43.60 47.16 -44.20
N PRO A 822 43.74 46.25 -45.21
CA PRO A 822 44.55 45.03 -45.09
C PRO A 822 45.88 45.01 -45.89
N THR A 823 46.68 43.93 -45.73
CA THR A 823 47.49 43.34 -46.83
C THR A 823 47.96 41.90 -46.57
N GLU A 824 47.83 41.06 -47.61
CA GLU A 824 48.73 39.96 -48.08
C GLU A 824 49.10 38.69 -47.25
N THR A 825 49.46 37.65 -48.02
CA THR A 825 49.81 36.25 -47.67
C THR A 825 51.18 35.88 -48.33
N PRO A 826 51.68 34.62 -48.30
CA PRO A 826 51.86 33.67 -47.18
C PRO A 826 53.33 33.16 -47.10
N LYS A 827 53.68 32.30 -46.10
CA LYS A 827 54.70 31.21 -46.26
C LYS A 827 54.80 30.20 -45.10
N THR A 828 55.16 28.98 -45.48
CA THR A 828 55.45 27.74 -44.71
C THR A 828 56.95 27.37 -44.85
N PRO A 829 57.48 26.21 -44.36
CA PRO A 829 57.12 25.31 -43.24
C PRO A 829 58.34 24.93 -42.33
N LYS A 830 58.18 23.99 -41.38
CA LYS A 830 58.97 22.72 -41.34
C LYS A 830 58.49 21.70 -40.27
N GLU A 831 58.72 20.42 -40.56
CA GLU A 831 58.60 19.26 -39.64
C GLU A 831 60.00 18.74 -39.24
N ASP A 832 60.07 17.83 -38.25
CA ASP A 832 60.86 16.57 -38.32
C ASP A 832 60.43 15.55 -37.21
N LYS A 833 60.76 14.26 -37.38
CA LYS A 833 60.43 13.04 -36.56
C LYS A 833 61.75 12.26 -36.23
N PRO A 834 61.85 10.96 -35.81
CA PRO A 834 60.92 9.87 -35.34
C PRO A 834 61.19 9.38 -33.86
N ILE A 835 60.50 8.44 -33.18
CA ILE A 835 60.21 6.95 -33.31
C ILE A 835 61.48 6.05 -33.13
N GLU A 836 61.59 5.13 -32.13
CA GLU A 836 61.33 3.65 -32.22
C GLU A 836 61.35 2.83 -30.86
N ASN A 837 61.28 1.48 -30.92
CA ASN A 837 60.99 0.47 -29.85
C ASN A 837 62.20 -0.51 -29.52
N PRO A 838 62.07 -1.84 -29.18
CA PRO A 838 61.91 -2.41 -27.81
C PRO A 838 62.78 -3.66 -27.38
N LYS A 839 62.61 -4.11 -26.10
CA LYS A 839 62.58 -5.52 -25.55
C LYS A 839 63.85 -6.39 -25.23
N GLU A 840 63.79 -7.06 -24.04
CA GLU A 840 64.36 -8.38 -23.57
C GLU A 840 65.92 -8.59 -23.53
N SER A 841 66.55 -9.53 -22.77
CA SER A 841 66.13 -10.81 -22.11
C SER A 841 66.96 -11.29 -20.85
N ASP A 842 66.54 -12.43 -20.25
CA ASP A 842 67.28 -13.52 -19.52
C ASP A 842 67.85 -13.44 -18.07
N LYS A 843 68.00 -14.64 -17.42
CA LYS A 843 68.03 -14.86 -15.94
C LYS A 843 68.44 -16.28 -15.42
N PRO A 844 69.42 -16.43 -14.48
CA PRO A 844 69.67 -17.63 -13.62
C PRO A 844 69.60 -17.29 -12.08
N THR A 845 70.02 -18.04 -11.02
CA THR A 845 70.70 -19.35 -10.79
C THR A 845 70.08 -20.15 -9.58
N LYS A 846 70.82 -20.71 -8.58
CA LYS A 846 70.32 -21.70 -7.55
C LYS A 846 71.00 -21.70 -6.13
N THR A 847 70.36 -22.45 -5.21
CA THR A 847 70.53 -22.89 -3.77
C THR A 847 71.84 -23.65 -3.36
N PRO A 848 72.11 -24.23 -2.12
CA PRO A 848 71.32 -24.45 -0.84
C PRO A 848 72.04 -24.38 0.59
N LYS A 849 71.27 -24.63 1.69
CA LYS A 849 71.51 -25.52 2.90
C LYS A 849 72.00 -25.02 4.32
N GLU A 850 71.28 -25.48 5.37
CA GLU A 850 71.65 -25.80 6.80
C GLU A 850 72.19 -24.72 7.80
N SER A 851 72.10 -24.83 9.17
CA SER A 851 71.67 -25.91 10.11
C SER A 851 71.08 -25.43 11.50
N ASP A 852 70.58 -26.39 12.30
CA ASP A 852 70.51 -26.50 13.80
C ASP A 852 69.39 -25.90 14.73
N LYS A 853 69.34 -26.46 15.96
CA LYS A 853 68.32 -26.45 17.06
C LYS A 853 69.07 -26.25 18.44
N PRO A 854 68.54 -26.38 19.71
CA PRO A 854 67.23 -26.87 20.23
C PRO A 854 66.56 -26.20 21.49
N THR A 855 65.25 -26.44 21.71
CA THR A 855 64.49 -26.54 23.03
C THR A 855 64.40 -25.31 23.98
N LYS A 856 63.35 -25.06 24.80
CA LYS A 856 62.37 -25.91 25.57
C LYS A 856 60.95 -25.29 25.74
N THR A 857 59.97 -26.10 26.17
CA THR A 857 58.59 -25.83 26.67
C THR A 857 58.48 -26.11 28.20
N PRO A 858 57.31 -26.12 28.92
CA PRO A 858 55.90 -25.73 28.64
C PRO A 858 55.46 -24.51 29.54
N LYS A 859 54.27 -24.25 30.14
CA LYS A 859 52.89 -24.82 30.31
C LYS A 859 51.92 -23.65 30.67
N GLU A 860 50.74 -23.84 31.31
CA GLU A 860 49.41 -24.11 30.71
C GLU A 860 48.24 -24.04 31.75
N SER A 861 47.00 -23.80 31.27
CA SER A 861 45.63 -23.98 31.87
C SER A 861 45.08 -23.15 33.09
N ASP A 862 43.73 -23.02 33.04
CA ASP A 862 42.71 -22.94 34.12
C ASP A 862 42.05 -21.63 34.67
N LYS A 863 40.75 -21.80 34.99
CA LYS A 863 39.74 -20.92 35.66
C LYS A 863 39.92 -20.99 37.21
N PRO A 864 39.27 -20.17 38.11
CA PRO A 864 37.84 -19.81 38.08
C PRO A 864 37.40 -18.44 38.73
N THR A 865 36.08 -18.31 38.91
CA THR A 865 35.21 -17.22 39.43
C THR A 865 35.44 -16.70 40.88
N LYS A 866 35.23 -15.39 41.16
CA LYS A 866 34.35 -14.81 42.24
C LYS A 866 34.49 -13.27 42.48
N THR A 867 33.39 -12.64 42.91
CA THR A 867 33.18 -11.25 43.44
C THR A 867 33.06 -11.27 45.00
N PRO A 868 32.78 -10.20 45.82
CA PRO A 868 32.37 -8.78 45.56
C PRO A 868 33.00 -7.66 46.49
N LYS A 869 32.46 -6.41 46.40
CA LYS A 869 32.50 -5.25 47.38
C LYS A 869 33.87 -4.55 47.61
N GLU A 870 34.05 -3.28 48.05
CA GLU A 870 33.30 -1.98 48.24
C GLU A 870 34.37 -0.87 48.58
N SER A 871 34.21 0.46 48.74
CA SER A 871 33.18 1.56 48.70
C SER A 871 33.97 2.92 48.51
N ASP A 872 33.57 4.20 48.70
CA ASP A 872 32.39 4.93 49.20
C ASP A 872 32.27 6.37 48.55
N LYS A 873 32.20 7.49 49.32
CA LYS A 873 31.75 8.85 48.89
C LYS A 873 32.45 10.02 49.63
N PRO A 874 32.53 11.24 49.04
CA PRO A 874 32.11 12.50 49.73
C PRO A 874 31.36 13.49 48.77
N THR A 875 30.21 14.14 49.08
CA THR A 875 29.90 15.33 49.94
C THR A 875 30.52 16.67 49.49
N LYS A 876 29.90 17.88 49.57
CA LYS A 876 28.70 18.38 50.33
C LYS A 876 28.05 19.69 49.76
N THR A 877 26.97 20.18 50.40
CA THR A 877 26.09 21.36 50.08
C THR A 877 25.69 22.13 51.39
N PRO A 878 24.77 23.15 51.53
CA PRO A 878 23.79 23.82 50.60
C PRO A 878 23.56 25.38 50.78
N LYS A 879 22.54 25.96 50.10
CA LYS A 879 21.71 27.17 50.47
C LYS A 879 20.33 27.06 49.75
N GLU A 880 19.15 27.01 50.40
CA GLU A 880 18.36 28.02 51.17
C GLU A 880 17.60 29.06 50.30
N SER A 881 16.34 29.45 50.56
CA SER A 881 15.26 29.06 51.54
C SER A 881 13.90 29.66 51.06
N ASP A 882 12.68 29.43 51.60
CA ASP A 882 12.16 28.65 52.75
C ASP A 882 11.11 27.61 52.23
N LYS A 883 9.78 27.52 52.45
CA LYS A 883 8.71 28.11 53.31
C LYS A 883 7.65 27.00 53.64
N PRO A 884 6.85 27.07 54.73
CA PRO A 884 6.99 26.01 55.73
C PRO A 884 5.71 25.40 56.39
N THR A 885 5.93 24.26 57.08
CA THR A 885 5.30 23.83 58.36
C THR A 885 3.80 23.42 58.44
N LYS A 886 3.38 22.39 59.23
CA LYS A 886 4.10 21.27 59.92
C LYS A 886 3.16 20.20 60.55
N THR A 887 3.64 18.95 60.57
CA THR A 887 3.45 17.84 61.57
C THR A 887 2.08 17.11 61.79
N PRO A 888 2.08 15.84 62.31
CA PRO A 888 0.94 14.89 62.27
C PRO A 888 0.62 14.19 63.63
N LYS A 889 -0.31 13.19 63.65
CA LYS A 889 -0.13 11.90 64.37
C LYS A 889 -1.23 10.83 64.11
N GLU A 890 -0.80 9.57 64.22
CA GLU A 890 -1.44 8.32 64.74
C GLU A 890 -2.88 7.86 64.40
N SER A 891 -2.90 6.58 63.95
CA SER A 891 -3.81 5.45 64.20
C SER A 891 -5.06 5.58 65.10
N ASP A 892 -6.15 4.87 64.78
CA ASP A 892 -6.31 3.47 65.26
C ASP A 892 -7.45 2.62 64.63
N LYS A 893 -7.48 1.33 64.99
CA LYS A 893 -8.42 0.26 64.55
C LYS A 893 -9.62 0.10 65.52
N PRO A 894 -10.82 -0.35 65.08
CA PRO A 894 -11.31 -1.75 65.29
C PRO A 894 -11.94 -2.37 64.01
N ILE A 895 -12.15 -3.69 63.77
CA ILE A 895 -12.92 -4.76 64.49
C ILE A 895 -14.46 -4.46 64.41
N GLU A 896 -15.39 -5.33 63.95
CA GLU A 896 -15.54 -6.80 64.05
C GLU A 896 -16.28 -7.49 62.85
N THR A 897 -16.60 -8.79 62.97
CA THR A 897 -17.23 -9.74 61.98
C THR A 897 -18.37 -10.55 62.69
N PRO A 898 -18.98 -11.67 62.20
CA PRO A 898 -19.10 -12.36 60.88
C PRO A 898 -20.55 -12.81 60.50
N ILE A 899 -20.68 -13.72 59.49
CA ILE A 899 -21.61 -14.87 59.26
C ILE A 899 -21.77 -15.03 57.72
N GLU A 900 -21.25 -16.01 56.97
CA GLU A 900 -21.36 -17.50 56.95
C GLU A 900 -22.76 -18.06 56.58
N SER A 901 -22.92 -19.13 55.78
CA SER A 901 -22.01 -20.00 54.99
C SER A 901 -22.78 -20.55 53.76
N ASP A 902 -22.23 -21.32 52.79
CA ASP A 902 -21.86 -22.75 52.90
C ASP A 902 -20.87 -23.23 51.80
N LYS A 903 -20.19 -24.35 52.09
CA LYS A 903 -19.23 -25.07 51.22
C LYS A 903 -19.53 -26.59 51.28
N PRO A 904 -19.23 -27.35 50.20
CA PRO A 904 -18.31 -28.51 50.33
C PRO A 904 -17.41 -28.68 49.08
N THR A 905 -16.26 -29.37 49.03
CA THR A 905 -15.28 -29.92 50.01
C THR A 905 -13.97 -30.23 49.24
N GLU A 906 -12.85 -30.49 49.91
CA GLU A 906 -11.66 -31.15 49.32
C GLU A 906 -11.19 -32.30 50.23
N THR A 907 -10.51 -33.31 49.66
CA THR A 907 -9.64 -34.25 50.38
C THR A 907 -8.50 -34.70 49.46
N PRO A 908 -7.21 -34.61 49.86
CA PRO A 908 -6.07 -35.02 49.04
C PRO A 908 -5.62 -36.47 49.31
N ILE A 909 -4.97 -37.11 48.33
CA ILE A 909 -4.18 -38.34 48.53
C ILE A 909 -2.84 -38.22 47.79
N GLU A 910 -1.78 -38.15 48.60
CA GLU A 910 -0.44 -38.78 48.51
C GLU A 910 0.36 -38.85 47.18
N SER A 911 1.69 -38.96 47.33
CA SER A 911 2.67 -38.83 46.24
C SER A 911 3.60 -40.03 46.15
N ASP A 912 3.83 -40.54 44.94
CA ASP A 912 4.85 -41.56 44.68
C ASP A 912 5.89 -41.13 43.61
N LYS A 913 7.15 -41.44 43.91
CA LYS A 913 8.30 -41.52 42.98
C LYS A 913 8.87 -42.93 43.14
N PRO A 914 9.23 -43.64 42.06
CA PRO A 914 10.65 -43.62 41.64
C PRO A 914 10.89 -43.81 40.11
N VAL A 915 11.82 -43.09 39.47
CA VAL A 915 13.24 -43.46 39.15
C VAL A 915 13.46 -44.20 37.79
N GLU A 916 14.06 -43.43 36.87
CA GLU A 916 15.13 -43.73 35.89
C GLU A 916 15.11 -44.80 34.76
N THR A 917 15.89 -44.42 33.73
CA THR A 917 16.61 -45.18 32.68
C THR A 917 15.86 -45.69 31.42
N PRO A 918 16.32 -45.32 30.21
CA PRO A 918 15.87 -45.88 28.94
C PRO A 918 16.77 -47.04 28.47
N LYS A 919 16.27 -47.87 27.52
CA LYS A 919 17.12 -48.74 26.68
C LYS A 919 16.54 -49.01 25.29
N GLU A 920 17.36 -49.62 24.45
CA GLU A 920 17.36 -49.50 22.98
C GLU A 920 16.31 -50.33 22.23
N SER A 921 15.98 -49.82 21.03
CA SER A 921 15.73 -50.52 19.75
C SER A 921 14.85 -51.77 19.67
N ASP A 922 14.01 -51.80 18.63
CA ASP A 922 14.16 -52.86 17.62
C ASP A 922 13.79 -52.39 16.20
N LYS A 923 14.22 -53.13 15.17
CA LYS A 923 14.15 -52.74 13.75
C LYS A 923 13.89 -53.93 12.81
N PRO A 924 12.95 -53.87 11.86
CA PRO A 924 12.90 -54.78 10.70
C PRO A 924 13.65 -54.25 9.46
N THR A 925 13.93 -55.14 8.50
CA THR A 925 14.64 -54.87 7.23
C THR A 925 13.99 -55.64 6.07
N GLU A 926 14.57 -55.57 4.86
CA GLU A 926 14.27 -56.37 3.64
C GLU A 926 13.00 -56.00 2.84
N THR A 927 13.00 -55.99 1.49
CA THR A 927 14.10 -55.82 0.50
C THR A 927 13.51 -55.39 -0.87
N PRO A 928 14.26 -54.76 -1.81
CA PRO A 928 13.71 -54.32 -3.10
C PRO A 928 13.56 -55.46 -4.12
N ILE A 929 12.69 -55.25 -5.12
CA ILE A 929 12.56 -56.08 -6.32
C ILE A 929 12.75 -55.20 -7.56
N GLU A 930 13.48 -55.70 -8.55
CA GLU A 930 13.90 -54.98 -9.76
C GLU A 930 13.16 -55.48 -11.02
N SER A 931 13.04 -54.58 -12.01
CA SER A 931 12.76 -54.82 -13.44
C SER A 931 11.70 -55.85 -13.86
N ASP A 932 10.74 -55.41 -14.69
CA ASP A 932 10.60 -56.07 -16.00
C ASP A 932 10.02 -55.14 -17.10
N LYS A 933 10.46 -55.35 -18.35
CA LYS A 933 9.89 -54.70 -19.57
C LYS A 933 10.45 -55.38 -20.83
N PRO A 934 9.57 -55.95 -21.68
CA PRO A 934 9.52 -55.44 -23.05
C PRO A 934 8.12 -55.33 -23.69
N THR A 935 7.97 -54.27 -24.48
CA THR A 935 7.37 -54.20 -25.84
C THR A 935 6.35 -55.24 -26.30
N GLU A 936 5.14 -54.81 -26.70
CA GLU A 936 4.64 -55.00 -28.09
C GLU A 936 3.42 -54.14 -28.48
N THR A 937 3.26 -53.95 -29.80
CA THR A 937 2.17 -53.28 -30.54
C THR A 937 2.14 -53.98 -31.91
N PRO A 938 1.02 -54.55 -32.45
CA PRO A 938 -0.19 -53.76 -32.80
C PRO A 938 -1.56 -54.52 -32.85
N LYS A 939 -2.68 -53.78 -32.92
CA LYS A 939 -3.60 -53.78 -34.11
C LYS A 939 -4.90 -52.97 -33.96
N GLN A 940 -5.39 -52.55 -35.11
CA GLN A 940 -6.68 -51.93 -35.42
C GLN A 940 -7.73 -53.02 -35.74
N PRO A 941 -9.02 -52.77 -35.42
CA PRO A 941 -10.14 -53.27 -36.22
C PRO A 941 -10.85 -52.12 -36.95
N THR A 942 -11.38 -52.41 -38.14
CA THR A 942 -12.16 -51.47 -38.97
C THR A 942 -13.50 -52.11 -39.27
N GLU A 943 -14.63 -51.46 -38.94
CA GLU A 943 -15.93 -51.77 -39.57
C GLU A 943 -16.80 -50.53 -39.77
N THR A 944 -17.55 -50.53 -40.87
CA THR A 944 -18.57 -49.60 -41.37
C THR A 944 -19.15 -50.30 -42.64
N PRO A 945 -20.35 -50.00 -43.18
CA PRO A 945 -21.32 -48.94 -42.85
C PRO A 945 -22.78 -49.43 -42.71
N VAL A 946 -23.75 -48.51 -42.53
CA VAL A 946 -25.03 -48.44 -43.29
C VAL A 946 -25.50 -46.96 -43.37
N GLU A 947 -26.20 -46.63 -44.45
CA GLU A 947 -26.90 -45.38 -44.85
C GLU A 947 -28.19 -45.04 -44.03
N SER A 948 -28.92 -43.94 -44.21
CA SER A 948 -28.77 -42.68 -45.00
C SER A 948 -29.66 -41.57 -44.40
N ASP A 949 -29.39 -40.30 -44.72
CA ASP A 949 -30.27 -39.46 -45.59
C ASP A 949 -29.81 -37.99 -45.62
N GLN A 950 -30.08 -37.33 -46.75
CA GLN A 950 -29.76 -35.92 -47.02
C GLN A 950 -30.99 -35.24 -47.65
N PRO A 951 -31.01 -33.89 -47.72
CA PRO A 951 -30.97 -33.34 -49.07
C PRO A 951 -29.96 -32.18 -49.25
N THR A 952 -29.44 -32.07 -50.46
CA THR A 952 -28.61 -30.97 -50.96
C THR A 952 -29.46 -29.81 -51.48
N ASP A 953 -28.85 -28.63 -51.59
CA ASP A 953 -28.95 -27.86 -52.85
C ASP A 953 -27.73 -26.93 -53.05
N THR A 954 -27.27 -26.81 -54.30
CA THR A 954 -26.11 -25.98 -54.71
C THR A 954 -26.24 -25.64 -56.20
N PRO A 955 -25.90 -24.41 -56.64
CA PRO A 955 -24.87 -24.31 -57.68
C PRO A 955 -23.92 -23.09 -57.61
N THR A 956 -22.73 -23.26 -58.19
CA THR A 956 -21.69 -22.28 -58.58
C THR A 956 -21.99 -21.63 -59.97
N PRO A 957 -21.14 -20.78 -60.61
CA PRO A 957 -19.90 -20.07 -60.23
C PRO A 957 -19.81 -18.55 -60.62
N THR A 958 -18.62 -17.97 -60.39
CA THR A 958 -17.94 -16.70 -60.80
C THR A 958 -18.48 -15.83 -61.99
N PRO A 959 -18.18 -14.49 -62.02
CA PRO A 959 -16.88 -14.01 -62.56
C PRO A 959 -16.22 -12.79 -61.87
N THR A 960 -14.95 -12.55 -62.24
CA THR A 960 -14.04 -11.44 -61.85
C THR A 960 -14.38 -10.10 -62.54
N PRO A 961 -13.84 -8.97 -62.05
CA PRO A 961 -13.13 -8.04 -62.96
C PRO A 961 -11.74 -7.58 -62.47
N THR A 962 -10.89 -7.19 -63.42
CA THR A 962 -9.46 -6.83 -63.28
C THR A 962 -9.27 -5.31 -63.56
N PRO A 963 -8.25 -4.61 -62.99
CA PRO A 963 -8.21 -3.13 -63.01
C PRO A 963 -7.48 -2.49 -64.22
N ILE A 964 -7.69 -1.17 -64.37
CA ILE A 964 -7.05 -0.23 -65.32
C ILE A 964 -7.04 1.17 -64.62
N GLU A 965 -6.09 2.09 -64.73
CA GLU A 965 -4.63 2.07 -64.98
C GLU A 965 -4.05 3.47 -64.60
N SER A 966 -2.72 3.63 -64.51
CA SER A 966 -2.02 4.84 -64.02
C SER A 966 -1.89 5.97 -65.07
N PRO A 967 -1.22 7.10 -64.75
CA PRO A 967 0.24 7.17 -65.03
C PRO A 967 1.11 7.88 -63.96
N GLN A 968 2.41 7.58 -63.96
CA GLN A 968 3.49 8.33 -63.26
C GLN A 968 4.00 9.53 -64.12
N PRO A 969 5.10 10.21 -63.73
CA PRO A 969 6.43 9.71 -64.14
C PRO A 969 7.56 9.79 -63.08
N SER A 970 8.58 8.93 -63.26
CA SER A 970 10.02 9.05 -62.87
C SER A 970 10.43 9.35 -61.41
N ASP A 971 11.24 8.57 -60.68
CA ASP A 971 12.50 7.79 -60.91
C ASP A 971 13.78 8.59 -60.53
N ASP A 972 14.78 8.06 -59.79
CA ASP A 972 14.72 7.15 -58.61
C ASP A 972 15.78 7.55 -57.53
N ASP A 973 16.96 6.94 -57.24
CA ASP A 973 17.68 5.71 -57.66
C ASP A 973 18.85 5.39 -56.66
N ASP A 974 19.64 4.35 -56.95
CA ASP A 974 20.99 3.95 -56.47
C ASP A 974 21.24 3.32 -55.05
N VAL A 975 21.02 1.99 -54.92
CA VAL A 975 22.06 0.90 -55.03
C VAL A 975 23.28 0.91 -54.03
N VAL A 976 23.79 -0.20 -53.43
CA VAL A 976 23.45 -1.65 -53.35
C VAL A 976 24.18 -2.40 -52.19
N THR A 977 23.65 -3.60 -51.85
CA THR A 977 24.16 -4.86 -51.21
C THR A 977 25.70 -5.06 -50.95
N VAL A 978 26.23 -5.96 -50.09
CA VAL A 978 26.13 -7.46 -50.01
C VAL A 978 26.41 -8.03 -48.58
N THR A 979 25.98 -9.28 -48.32
CA THR A 979 25.99 -10.06 -47.04
C THR A 979 27.16 -11.04 -46.83
N SER A 980 27.30 -11.63 -45.61
CA SER A 980 27.85 -13.01 -45.40
C SER A 980 27.43 -13.63 -44.03
N THR A 981 27.44 -14.98 -43.92
CA THR A 981 27.09 -15.85 -42.76
C THR A 981 27.72 -17.27 -42.97
N ILE A 982 27.69 -18.21 -41.99
CA ILE A 982 28.07 -19.68 -42.01
C ILE A 982 29.51 -19.98 -41.45
N VAL A 983 29.84 -20.97 -40.58
CA VAL A 983 29.11 -21.97 -39.72
C VAL A 983 30.01 -22.50 -38.54
N THR A 984 29.44 -23.24 -37.57
CA THR A 984 30.02 -23.89 -36.35
C THR A 984 30.35 -25.40 -36.55
N VAL A 985 30.94 -26.27 -35.69
CA VAL A 985 31.41 -26.39 -34.26
C VAL A 985 32.53 -27.48 -34.21
N ILE A 986 33.29 -27.67 -33.10
CA ILE A 986 33.68 -29.00 -32.49
C ILE A 986 34.49 -28.86 -31.15
N THR A 987 34.79 -29.98 -30.48
CA THR A 987 35.42 -30.23 -29.14
C THR A 987 36.65 -31.19 -29.25
N PRO A 988 37.59 -31.41 -28.26
CA PRO A 988 37.33 -31.98 -26.91
C PRO A 988 38.29 -31.59 -25.72
N ALA A 989 38.20 -32.36 -24.61
CA ALA A 989 38.77 -32.19 -23.24
C ALA A 989 40.31 -32.35 -23.11
N SER A 990 41.01 -32.18 -21.96
CA SER A 990 40.64 -32.18 -20.50
C SER A 990 41.65 -31.28 -19.69
N ALA A 991 41.93 -31.28 -18.36
CA ALA A 991 41.70 -32.18 -17.20
C ALA A 991 41.67 -31.41 -15.83
N ALA A 992 42.20 -31.99 -14.73
CA ALA A 992 42.25 -31.50 -13.33
C ALA A 992 43.73 -31.38 -12.81
N GLU A 993 44.13 -30.91 -11.60
CA GLU A 993 43.51 -30.91 -10.25
C GLU A 993 43.86 -29.67 -9.34
N THR A 994 43.33 -29.69 -8.11
CA THR A 994 43.36 -28.79 -6.93
C THR A 994 44.73 -28.24 -6.43
N PRO A 995 44.78 -27.12 -5.65
CA PRO A 995 44.49 -27.15 -4.20
C PRO A 995 43.79 -25.90 -3.59
N ILE A 996 43.66 -25.89 -2.25
CA ILE A 996 42.68 -25.12 -1.44
C ILE A 996 43.37 -24.14 -0.43
N THR A 997 42.59 -23.16 0.06
CA THR A 997 42.83 -22.24 1.21
C THR A 997 43.93 -21.16 1.13
N LYS A 998 43.49 -19.89 1.08
CA LYS A 998 43.25 -19.07 2.30
C LYS A 998 42.22 -17.96 2.02
N ARG A 999 41.53 -17.50 3.07
CA ARG A 999 40.41 -16.53 2.95
C ARG A 999 40.89 -15.12 2.58
N SER A 1000 40.26 -14.51 1.59
CA SER A 1000 40.17 -13.06 1.44
C SER A 1000 38.71 -12.67 1.18
N PHE A 1001 38.27 -11.54 1.74
CA PHE A 1001 36.91 -11.05 1.55
C PHE A 1001 36.76 -10.47 0.13
N ARG A 1002 36.14 -11.22 -0.78
CA ARG A 1002 35.66 -10.67 -2.05
C ARG A 1002 34.28 -10.05 -1.85
N THR A 1003 34.27 -8.77 -1.50
CA THR A 1003 33.15 -7.91 -1.86
C THR A 1003 33.00 -7.93 -3.38
N PHE A 1004 31.82 -8.26 -3.89
CA PHE A 1004 31.53 -8.18 -5.33
C PHE A 1004 30.93 -6.80 -5.64
N PRO A 1005 31.66 -5.89 -6.29
CA PRO A 1005 31.11 -4.60 -6.70
C PRO A 1005 30.27 -4.75 -7.97
N VAL A 1006 29.13 -5.44 -7.88
CA VAL A 1006 28.11 -5.39 -8.93
C VAL A 1006 27.43 -4.03 -8.83
N LEU A 1007 28.05 -3.04 -9.50
CA LEU A 1007 27.48 -1.72 -9.72
C LEU A 1007 26.21 -1.83 -10.57
N TYR A 1008 25.09 -2.13 -9.89
CA TYR A 1008 23.76 -1.96 -10.45
C TYR A 1008 23.62 -0.49 -10.89
N LYS A 1009 23.66 -0.25 -12.20
CA LYS A 1009 23.32 1.06 -12.76
C LYS A 1009 21.86 1.31 -12.45
N ARG A 1010 21.59 2.17 -11.46
CA ARG A 1010 20.24 2.62 -11.08
C ARG A 1010 19.42 2.92 -12.34
N GLY A 1011 18.17 2.47 -12.36
CA GLY A 1011 17.20 2.88 -13.36
C GLY A 1011 17.19 4.40 -13.50
N ASN A 1012 17.19 4.89 -14.75
CA ASN A 1012 17.56 6.27 -15.07
C ASN A 1012 16.42 7.26 -14.80
N ASN A 1013 15.93 7.29 -13.56
CA ASN A 1013 14.75 8.02 -13.12
C ASN A 1013 15.04 9.52 -13.00
N LYS A 1014 15.05 10.23 -14.15
CA LYS A 1014 14.96 11.70 -14.20
C LYS A 1014 13.74 12.27 -13.46
N LEU A 1015 12.74 11.43 -13.16
CA LEU A 1015 11.63 11.74 -12.26
C LEU A 1015 12.08 12.02 -10.82
N ARG A 1016 13.12 11.34 -10.30
CA ARG A 1016 13.62 11.59 -8.92
C ARG A 1016 14.01 13.06 -8.75
N SER A 1017 14.78 13.63 -9.68
CA SER A 1017 15.19 15.04 -9.62
C SER A 1017 14.05 16.07 -9.75
N ARG A 1018 12.87 15.69 -10.25
CA ARG A 1018 11.71 16.60 -10.35
C ARG A 1018 10.87 16.69 -9.07
N ALA A 1019 11.04 15.75 -8.14
CA ALA A 1019 10.35 15.77 -6.86
C ALA A 1019 10.93 16.82 -5.90
N PHE A 1020 12.28 16.88 -5.81
CA PHE A 1020 12.99 17.57 -4.73
C PHE A 1020 13.31 19.06 -4.98
N ASP A 1021 13.09 19.57 -6.19
CA ASP A 1021 13.36 20.98 -6.50
C ASP A 1021 12.18 21.85 -6.05
N ASN A 1022 12.25 22.32 -4.80
CA ASN A 1022 11.32 23.28 -4.20
C ASN A 1022 11.81 24.72 -4.34
N GLN A 1023 12.82 25.01 -5.18
CA GLN A 1023 13.13 26.40 -5.52
C GLN A 1023 11.92 27.02 -6.22
N ALA A 1024 11.39 28.07 -5.60
CA ALA A 1024 10.18 28.76 -6.02
C ALA A 1024 10.31 29.26 -7.47
N THR A 1025 9.80 28.46 -8.39
CA THR A 1025 9.63 28.78 -9.79
C THR A 1025 8.16 29.03 -9.99
N GLU A 1026 7.70 30.10 -9.34
CA GLU A 1026 6.34 30.60 -9.42
C GLU A 1026 6.00 30.91 -10.89
N LEU A 1027 4.76 30.64 -11.28
CA LEU A 1027 4.24 31.14 -12.54
C LEU A 1027 4.34 32.67 -12.48
N LEU A 1028 4.92 33.30 -13.51
CA LEU A 1028 4.89 34.75 -13.66
C LEU A 1028 3.46 35.20 -13.99
N VAL A 1029 2.63 35.33 -12.95
CA VAL A 1029 1.25 35.82 -13.06
C VAL A 1029 1.28 37.27 -13.55
N PRO A 1030 0.72 37.59 -14.74
CA PRO A 1030 0.74 38.93 -15.28
C PRO A 1030 0.12 39.94 -14.32
N ASN A 1031 0.85 41.03 -14.05
CA ASN A 1031 0.42 42.11 -13.17
C ASN A 1031 -0.01 41.68 -11.75
N SER A 1032 0.52 40.57 -11.21
CA SER A 1032 0.25 40.17 -9.81
C SER A 1032 0.66 41.28 -8.84
N LEU A 1033 -0.31 41.70 -8.02
CA LEU A 1033 -0.11 42.58 -6.89
C LEU A 1033 0.41 41.81 -5.66
N GLY A 1034 0.42 40.48 -5.70
CA GLY A 1034 0.87 39.60 -4.62
C GLY A 1034 -0.04 38.39 -4.44
N THR A 1035 0.51 37.36 -3.81
CA THR A 1035 -0.10 36.05 -3.60
C THR A 1035 -0.82 36.00 -2.25
N ILE A 1036 -2.01 35.40 -2.17
CA ILE A 1036 -2.75 35.19 -0.92
C ILE A 1036 -2.66 33.75 -0.40
N SER A 1037 -2.28 32.81 -1.28
CA SER A 1037 -2.21 31.38 -0.97
C SER A 1037 -1.25 30.69 -1.93
N ASN A 1038 -0.33 29.88 -1.40
CA ASN A 1038 0.52 28.97 -2.17
C ASN A 1038 0.54 27.63 -1.43
N ILE A 1039 -0.06 26.60 -2.04
CA ILE A 1039 -0.30 25.30 -1.44
C ILE A 1039 0.39 24.22 -2.27
N GLN A 1040 1.12 23.33 -1.59
CA GLN A 1040 1.93 22.29 -2.20
C GLN A 1040 1.31 20.91 -1.96
N PHE A 1041 1.38 20.02 -2.96
CA PHE A 1041 0.88 18.63 -2.90
C PHE A 1041 -0.61 18.52 -2.50
N GLU A 1042 -1.44 19.37 -3.12
CA GLU A 1042 -2.88 19.41 -2.90
C GLU A 1042 -3.55 18.12 -3.39
N SER A 1043 -4.50 17.62 -2.59
CA SER A 1043 -5.33 16.45 -2.90
C SER A 1043 -6.56 16.82 -3.73
N ARG A 1044 -7.05 15.90 -4.58
CA ARG A 1044 -8.43 15.98 -5.09
C ARG A 1044 -9.44 15.95 -3.95
N ASN A 1045 -10.58 16.63 -4.11
CA ASN A 1045 -11.71 16.50 -3.20
C ASN A 1045 -12.30 15.08 -3.20
N ASP A 1046 -13.11 14.75 -2.19
CA ASP A 1046 -13.97 13.57 -2.22
C ASP A 1046 -15.33 13.93 -2.84
N ASN A 1047 -15.90 13.07 -3.69
CA ASN A 1047 -17.25 13.28 -4.25
C ASN A 1047 -18.36 12.93 -3.23
N SER A 1048 -18.11 13.11 -1.93
CA SER A 1048 -19.12 12.89 -0.88
C SER A 1048 -20.33 13.82 -1.06
N GLU A 1049 -21.52 13.41 -0.61
CA GLU A 1049 -22.79 14.14 -0.79
C GLU A 1049 -22.79 15.60 -0.26
N LYS A 1050 -21.79 15.98 0.54
CA LYS A 1050 -21.62 17.32 1.09
C LYS A 1050 -21.05 18.34 0.10
N ASN A 1051 -20.65 17.93 -1.13
CA ASN A 1051 -20.00 18.78 -2.13
C ASN A 1051 -18.88 19.64 -1.54
N GLN A 1052 -17.76 18.99 -1.19
CA GLN A 1052 -16.60 19.65 -0.60
C GLN A 1052 -16.08 20.77 -1.52
N ILE A 1053 -16.32 22.03 -1.13
CA ILE A 1053 -15.66 23.20 -1.68
C ILE A 1053 -14.51 23.56 -0.74
N LYS A 1054 -13.32 23.77 -1.29
CA LYS A 1054 -12.19 24.39 -0.59
C LYS A 1054 -12.37 25.91 -0.63
N THR A 1055 -12.26 26.55 0.52
CA THR A 1055 -12.38 28.01 0.65
C THR A 1055 -11.05 28.64 1.00
N ILE A 1056 -10.57 29.54 0.14
CA ILE A 1056 -9.40 30.40 0.36
C ILE A 1056 -9.92 31.81 0.72
N GLN A 1057 -9.34 32.43 1.75
CA GLN A 1057 -9.79 33.74 2.26
C GLN A 1057 -8.90 34.87 1.73
N PHE A 1058 -9.50 36.03 1.43
CA PHE A 1058 -8.81 37.27 1.07
C PHE A 1058 -9.40 38.43 1.89
N ASP A 1059 -8.58 39.01 2.76
CA ASP A 1059 -8.92 40.05 3.74
C ASP A 1059 -8.44 41.46 3.33
N GLY A 1060 -8.22 41.67 2.03
CA GLY A 1060 -7.64 42.90 1.47
C GLY A 1060 -6.12 42.96 1.52
N LYS A 1061 -5.41 41.92 2.00
CA LYS A 1061 -3.95 41.87 2.08
C LYS A 1061 -3.35 40.79 1.18
N VAL A 1062 -2.08 40.97 0.81
CA VAL A 1062 -1.30 40.06 -0.05
C VAL A 1062 0.15 39.90 0.41
N ASP A 1063 0.77 38.79 0.06
CA ASP A 1063 2.21 38.57 0.20
C ASP A 1063 2.92 38.95 -1.12
N LYS A 1064 3.89 39.86 -1.08
CA LYS A 1064 4.68 40.30 -2.22
C LYS A 1064 5.78 39.30 -2.56
N SER A 1065 6.15 39.22 -3.84
CA SER A 1065 7.25 38.36 -4.35
C SER A 1065 8.65 38.76 -3.83
N ASP A 1066 8.83 39.97 -3.30
CA ASP A 1066 10.05 40.35 -2.56
C ASP A 1066 10.13 39.71 -1.15
N GLY A 1067 9.03 39.12 -0.67
CA GLY A 1067 8.87 38.51 0.65
C GLY A 1067 8.08 39.35 1.66
N THR A 1068 7.58 40.53 1.29
CA THR A 1068 6.79 41.40 2.19
C THR A 1068 5.38 40.84 2.36
N LYS A 1069 5.10 40.18 3.49
CA LYS A 1069 3.78 39.62 3.80
C LYS A 1069 2.76 40.64 4.29
N ASN A 1070 1.48 40.31 4.12
CA ASN A 1070 0.34 41.07 4.65
C ASN A 1070 0.32 42.55 4.21
N VAL A 1071 0.74 42.84 2.97
CA VAL A 1071 0.62 44.19 2.40
C VAL A 1071 -0.84 44.46 2.09
N GLU A 1072 -1.41 45.44 2.76
CA GLU A 1072 -2.78 45.87 2.51
C GLU A 1072 -2.88 46.57 1.14
N LEU A 1073 -3.78 46.09 0.29
CA LEU A 1073 -4.13 46.74 -0.97
C LEU A 1073 -5.10 47.90 -0.68
N PRO A 1074 -4.99 49.04 -1.39
CA PRO A 1074 -5.88 50.18 -1.20
C PRO A 1074 -7.33 49.83 -1.59
N ASP A 1075 -8.24 50.80 -1.42
CA ASP A 1075 -9.57 50.70 -2.01
C ASP A 1075 -9.48 50.80 -3.53
N GLY A 1076 -10.27 49.98 -4.23
CA GLY A 1076 -10.12 49.78 -5.66
C GLY A 1076 -10.78 48.50 -6.17
N ARG A 1077 -10.50 48.15 -7.43
CA ARG A 1077 -11.08 46.99 -8.11
C ARG A 1077 -10.01 45.95 -8.48
N TYR A 1078 -10.27 44.71 -8.10
CA TYR A 1078 -9.34 43.59 -8.18
C TYR A 1078 -10.01 42.32 -8.70
N ARG A 1079 -9.22 41.31 -9.06
CA ARG A 1079 -9.66 39.93 -9.31
C ARG A 1079 -8.69 38.96 -8.63
N LEU A 1080 -9.17 37.77 -8.28
CA LEU A 1080 -8.33 36.66 -7.84
C LEU A 1080 -7.98 35.77 -9.04
N PHE A 1081 -6.69 35.48 -9.22
CA PHE A 1081 -6.14 34.60 -10.23
C PHE A 1081 -5.68 33.31 -9.55
N LEU A 1082 -6.47 32.24 -9.72
CA LEU A 1082 -6.20 30.89 -9.23
C LEU A 1082 -5.39 30.14 -10.30
N ALA A 1083 -4.25 29.54 -9.93
CA ALA A 1083 -3.44 28.73 -10.84
C ALA A 1083 -3.07 27.38 -10.21
N ALA A 1084 -3.31 26.30 -10.93
CA ALA A 1084 -3.05 24.91 -10.52
C ALA A 1084 -2.13 24.20 -11.52
N LEU A 1085 -1.02 23.63 -11.06
CA LEU A 1085 -0.06 22.93 -11.93
C LEU A 1085 -0.57 21.54 -12.30
N ARG A 1086 -0.62 21.21 -13.60
CA ARG A 1086 -1.09 19.91 -14.08
C ARG A 1086 -0.19 18.75 -13.62
N PRO A 1087 -0.71 17.53 -13.46
CA PRO A 1087 0.12 16.35 -13.24
C PRO A 1087 1.23 16.24 -14.30
N PHE A 1088 2.45 15.92 -13.85
CA PHE A 1088 3.70 15.93 -14.63
C PHE A 1088 4.14 17.29 -15.22
N GLY A 1089 3.43 18.38 -14.90
CA GLY A 1089 3.70 19.71 -15.43
C GLY A 1089 5.06 20.29 -15.02
N ASP A 1090 5.64 21.10 -15.91
CA ASP A 1090 6.78 21.96 -15.62
C ASP A 1090 6.26 23.34 -15.17
N PRO A 1091 6.55 23.82 -13.95
CA PRO A 1091 6.01 25.10 -13.47
C PRO A 1091 6.45 26.31 -14.32
N LYS A 1092 7.53 26.17 -15.10
CA LYS A 1092 8.06 27.23 -15.99
C LYS A 1092 7.29 27.37 -17.31
N LYS A 1093 6.32 26.50 -17.59
CA LYS A 1093 5.55 26.43 -18.84
C LYS A 1093 4.11 26.90 -18.61
N LYS A 1094 3.66 27.98 -19.25
CA LYS A 1094 2.29 28.52 -19.07
C LYS A 1094 1.22 27.47 -19.44
N GLU A 1095 1.49 26.68 -20.47
CA GLU A 1095 0.62 25.61 -20.96
C GLU A 1095 0.52 24.37 -20.04
N ASP A 1096 1.33 24.32 -18.98
CA ASP A 1096 1.30 23.25 -17.97
C ASP A 1096 0.42 23.61 -16.76
N TRP A 1097 -0.17 24.80 -16.71
CA TRP A 1097 -1.10 25.24 -15.68
C TRP A 1097 -2.57 25.17 -16.13
N GLU A 1098 -3.47 25.08 -15.15
CA GLU A 1098 -4.89 25.35 -15.29
C GLU A 1098 -5.22 26.59 -14.45
N THR A 1099 -5.95 27.56 -15.03
CA THR A 1099 -6.09 28.90 -14.45
C THR A 1099 -7.54 29.38 -14.47
N PHE A 1100 -7.96 30.04 -13.39
CA PHE A 1100 -9.27 30.68 -13.26
C PHE A 1100 -9.10 32.13 -12.76
N THR A 1101 -9.87 33.05 -13.34
CA THR A 1101 -9.92 34.45 -12.90
C THR A 1101 -11.32 34.78 -12.37
N SER A 1102 -11.41 35.35 -11.16
CA SER A 1102 -12.69 35.65 -10.53
C SER A 1102 -13.46 36.80 -11.19
N SER A 1103 -14.76 36.87 -10.85
CA SER A 1103 -15.55 38.10 -10.84
C SER A 1103 -14.81 39.28 -10.18
N ILE A 1104 -15.22 40.50 -10.46
CA ILE A 1104 -14.59 41.72 -9.93
C ILE A 1104 -14.85 41.80 -8.41
N ILE A 1105 -13.81 42.11 -7.65
CA ILE A 1105 -13.87 42.47 -6.23
C ILE A 1105 -13.71 43.99 -6.15
N GLU A 1106 -14.64 44.66 -5.49
CA GLU A 1106 -14.57 46.11 -5.24
C GLU A 1106 -14.42 46.36 -3.74
N ILE A 1107 -13.22 46.80 -3.32
CA ILE A 1107 -12.93 47.05 -1.90
C ILE A 1107 -13.30 48.49 -1.55
N LYS A 1108 -14.13 48.66 -0.51
CA LYS A 1108 -14.59 49.96 0.01
C LYS A 1108 -14.56 49.99 1.54
N ARG A 1109 -13.49 50.55 2.11
CA ARG A 1109 -13.28 50.74 3.55
C ARG A 1109 -13.77 52.13 3.97
N GLU A 1110 -15.01 52.20 4.44
CA GLU A 1110 -15.60 53.42 5.06
C GLU A 1110 -14.87 53.86 6.34
#